data_AF-A0A2K1ZCM6-F1
#
_entry.id   AF-A0A2K1ZCM6-F1
#
_cell.length_a   1.000
_cell.length_b   1.000
_cell.length_c   1.000
_cell.angle_alpha   90.00
_cell.angle_beta   90.00
_cell.angle_gamma   90.00
#
_symmetry.space_group_name_H-M   'P 1'
#
loop_
_entity.id
_entity.type
_entity.pdbx_description
1 polymer ?
#
loop_
_entity_poly.entity_id
_entity_poly.type
_entity_poly.pdbx_seq_one_letter_code
_entity_poly.pdbx_strand_id
1 'polypeptide(L)'
;MIRLRPKIPRASSTVLPKMFPPVVGHESDLKFPVVSSIQLQPSNLNPIIFAPNQDLKRKENTTHSLTPFSPNPKTTPTNQLLLSHSLPLHASKVPYPLPIYIFEHSLLLNSGFFIQRQSEMAEGDNNGSSKPTVTPYEEALDALSSLITKRSRADKSNNGDRFDVLFDYLKILELEEAISEMKIIHVAGTKGKGSTCTFTESILRNCGFRTGLFTSPHLIDVRERFRLDGKDICEEKFLAYFWWCYDRLKEKSTEDVPMPTYFRFLALLAFKIFSAEQVDVAILEVGLGGKFDATNVVQKPIVCGVASLGYDHMEILGNTLAQIAGEKAGIFKDGIPAFTVPQPDEAMNVLEEKASELNVHLQVAEPLDAKLLNGLKLRLEGEHQYLNAGLAIALSFTWLQRTGHHEFTHMEQASSLPEQFIKGLTTASLQGRAQIVTDQYINAESYGDLVFYLDGAHSPESMEMCARWFSLAIKEDSQKRTFNYPPQNNSESTIELVQEHHDERYGKSSIQILLFNCMSVRDPQLLLPPLMKACASHGVYFKKALFVANTSVYYKVGSHALPPTDSQVNLSWQFALQRVWENLIQSDKGGEVKHAVAVCEEGKEDAKMSGRTCENSAVFPSLPLAIKWLKESVQRNRSVHYQVLVTGSLHLVGDVLRLVKK
;
A
#
# COMPACT_ATOMS: atom_id res chain seq x y z
N MET A 1 -14.23 -79.07 -2.69
CA MET A 1 -14.71 -79.36 -4.07
C MET A 1 -14.16 -78.31 -5.02
N ILE A 2 -14.03 -78.63 -6.32
CA ILE A 2 -13.65 -77.72 -7.45
C ILE A 2 -12.18 -77.22 -7.40
N ARG A 3 -11.58 -76.97 -8.59
CA ARG A 3 -10.16 -76.63 -8.83
C ARG A 3 -10.02 -75.44 -9.81
N LEU A 4 -9.03 -74.58 -9.53
CA LEU A 4 -8.05 -73.91 -10.42
C LEU A 4 -8.40 -73.54 -11.90
N ARG A 5 -8.37 -72.22 -12.20
CA ARG A 5 -7.53 -71.46 -13.21
C ARG A 5 -7.19 -72.07 -14.59
N PRO A 6 -7.07 -71.28 -15.71
CA PRO A 6 -6.11 -70.13 -15.82
C PRO A 6 -6.52 -68.92 -16.71
N LYS A 7 -5.54 -68.07 -17.11
CA LYS A 7 -5.62 -66.85 -17.96
C LYS A 7 -5.73 -67.21 -19.49
N ILE A 8 -5.68 -66.36 -20.55
CA ILE A 8 -4.71 -65.29 -20.96
C ILE A 8 -5.41 -64.11 -21.77
N PRO A 9 -4.88 -63.36 -22.79
CA PRO A 9 -5.08 -61.88 -22.80
C PRO A 9 -5.65 -61.22 -24.09
N ARG A 10 -5.78 -59.89 -24.08
CA ARG A 10 -5.75 -58.89 -25.20
C ARG A 10 -5.77 -57.48 -24.60
N ALA A 11 -5.43 -56.38 -25.26
CA ALA A 11 -4.43 -56.03 -26.30
C ALA A 11 -4.46 -54.49 -26.44
N SER A 12 -3.38 -53.83 -26.86
CA SER A 12 -3.31 -52.36 -26.96
C SER A 12 -4.02 -51.79 -28.19
N SER A 13 -4.52 -50.55 -28.09
CA SER A 13 -4.77 -49.69 -29.25
C SER A 13 -4.32 -48.25 -28.96
N THR A 14 -3.61 -47.66 -29.93
CA THR A 14 -3.12 -46.28 -29.89
C THR A 14 -3.84 -45.51 -30.99
N VAL A 15 -4.32 -44.30 -30.72
CA VAL A 15 -5.06 -43.49 -31.71
C VAL A 15 -4.43 -42.09 -31.81
N LEU A 16 -4.10 -41.71 -33.04
CA LEU A 16 -3.54 -40.41 -33.39
C LEU A 16 -4.63 -39.33 -33.51
N PRO A 17 -4.37 -38.07 -33.14
CA PRO A 17 -5.23 -36.95 -33.51
C PRO A 17 -5.15 -36.68 -35.02
N LYS A 18 -6.28 -36.37 -35.65
CA LYS A 18 -6.33 -36.04 -37.09
C LYS A 18 -6.05 -34.55 -37.32
N MET A 19 -5.14 -34.24 -38.25
CA MET A 19 -5.11 -32.95 -38.94
C MET A 19 -6.02 -32.99 -40.17
N PHE A 20 -6.63 -31.85 -40.53
CA PHE A 20 -7.21 -31.55 -41.84
C PHE A 20 -7.24 -30.01 -42.04
N PRO A 21 -7.43 -29.47 -43.26
CA PRO A 21 -6.40 -28.63 -43.88
C PRO A 21 -6.78 -27.13 -43.98
N PRO A 22 -5.83 -26.25 -44.36
CA PRO A 22 -6.12 -24.83 -44.57
C PRO A 22 -6.98 -24.57 -45.81
N VAL A 23 -7.74 -23.46 -45.78
CA VAL A 23 -8.49 -22.92 -46.92
C VAL A 23 -7.90 -21.56 -47.30
N VAL A 24 -7.76 -21.31 -48.60
CA VAL A 24 -7.28 -20.03 -49.19
C VAL A 24 -8.31 -19.58 -50.22
N GLY A 25 -8.68 -18.29 -50.24
CA GLY A 25 -9.66 -17.77 -51.20
C GLY A 25 -9.98 -16.28 -51.04
N HIS A 26 -9.19 -15.45 -51.73
CA HIS A 26 -9.41 -14.05 -52.16
C HIS A 26 -10.31 -13.08 -51.35
N GLU A 27 -9.65 -12.01 -50.88
CA GLU A 27 -9.87 -10.61 -51.29
C GLU A 27 -11.30 -10.14 -51.69
N SER A 28 -11.75 -9.07 -51.02
CA SER A 28 -12.53 -7.99 -51.65
C SER A 28 -12.22 -6.64 -50.99
N ASP A 29 -12.11 -5.57 -51.78
CA ASP A 29 -11.70 -4.24 -51.32
C ASP A 29 -12.74 -3.56 -50.42
N LEU A 30 -12.32 -3.09 -49.25
CA LEU A 30 -13.01 -2.01 -48.53
C LEU A 30 -12.02 -0.92 -48.12
N LYS A 31 -12.14 0.24 -48.79
CA LYS A 31 -11.32 1.44 -48.58
C LYS A 31 -11.80 2.18 -47.32
N PHE A 32 -10.97 2.22 -46.29
CA PHE A 32 -11.17 3.15 -45.17
C PHE A 32 -10.69 4.56 -45.57
N PRO A 33 -11.54 5.60 -45.49
CA PRO A 33 -11.12 6.97 -45.75
C PRO A 33 -10.32 7.51 -44.55
N VAL A 34 -9.09 7.96 -44.79
CA VAL A 34 -8.34 8.79 -43.83
C VAL A 34 -9.04 10.14 -43.72
N VAL A 35 -9.58 10.46 -42.54
CA VAL A 35 -10.05 11.81 -42.20
C VAL A 35 -9.03 12.48 -41.29
N SER A 36 -8.68 13.71 -41.63
CA SER A 36 -7.56 14.46 -41.07
C SER A 36 -7.80 14.96 -39.64
N SER A 37 -6.71 15.02 -38.88
CA SER A 37 -6.60 15.79 -37.64
C SER A 37 -7.11 17.23 -37.78
N ILE A 38 -8.04 17.63 -36.91
CA ILE A 38 -8.45 19.03 -36.76
C ILE A 38 -7.64 19.65 -35.63
N GLN A 39 -6.90 20.71 -35.95
CA GLN A 39 -6.25 21.55 -34.94
C GLN A 39 -7.29 22.48 -34.31
N LEU A 40 -7.38 22.48 -32.98
CA LEU A 40 -8.09 23.52 -32.24
C LEU A 40 -7.08 24.52 -31.69
N GLN A 41 -7.06 25.73 -32.25
CA GLN A 41 -6.42 26.90 -31.62
C GLN A 41 -7.45 27.65 -30.74
N PRO A 42 -7.00 28.30 -29.65
CA PRO A 42 -7.90 28.91 -28.68
C PRO A 42 -8.48 30.24 -29.18
N SER A 43 -9.79 30.42 -29.01
CA SER A 43 -10.47 31.71 -29.19
C SER A 43 -10.53 32.49 -27.86
N ASN A 44 -10.03 33.72 -27.89
CA ASN A 44 -10.14 34.65 -26.75
C ASN A 44 -11.58 35.09 -26.53
N LEU A 45 -12.03 35.13 -25.27
CA LEU A 45 -13.09 36.04 -24.80
C LEU A 45 -12.79 36.47 -23.36
N ASN A 46 -12.74 37.78 -23.12
CA ASN A 46 -12.53 38.39 -21.80
C ASN A 46 -13.87 38.91 -21.23
N PRO A 47 -13.97 39.18 -19.92
CA PRO A 47 -15.25 39.18 -19.21
C PRO A 47 -16.08 40.45 -19.38
N ILE A 48 -17.40 40.32 -19.19
CA ILE A 48 -18.32 41.44 -18.95
C ILE A 48 -18.84 41.32 -17.51
N ILE A 49 -18.63 42.38 -16.74
CA ILE A 49 -19.12 42.57 -15.38
C ILE A 49 -20.58 43.02 -15.41
N PHE A 50 -21.44 42.50 -14.53
CA PHE A 50 -22.54 43.32 -13.97
C PHE A 50 -22.87 42.94 -12.52
N ALA A 51 -23.19 43.96 -11.74
CA ALA A 51 -23.60 43.90 -10.33
C ALA A 51 -25.11 44.23 -10.20
N PRO A 52 -25.77 43.96 -9.06
CA PRO A 52 -27.23 43.79 -9.00
C PRO A 52 -28.02 45.08 -8.68
N ASN A 53 -29.33 45.09 -9.01
CA ASN A 53 -30.36 45.45 -8.02
C ASN A 53 -31.83 45.17 -8.42
N GLN A 54 -32.60 44.76 -7.40
CA GLN A 54 -33.97 45.16 -7.02
C GLN A 54 -35.11 45.42 -8.07
N ASP A 55 -36.19 44.63 -7.88
CA ASP A 55 -37.55 45.08 -7.50
C ASP A 55 -38.76 45.17 -8.48
N LEU A 56 -39.87 44.64 -7.92
CA LEU A 56 -41.26 45.13 -7.93
C LEU A 56 -42.23 44.98 -9.14
N LYS A 57 -43.44 44.50 -8.75
CA LYS A 57 -44.81 44.65 -9.34
C LYS A 57 -45.31 43.55 -10.30
N ARG A 58 -46.64 43.30 -10.46
CA ARG A 58 -47.88 43.49 -9.63
C ARG A 58 -49.09 43.03 -10.47
N LYS A 59 -50.17 42.51 -9.84
CA LYS A 59 -51.63 42.45 -10.24
C LYS A 59 -52.23 41.04 -9.98
N GLU A 60 -53.34 40.92 -9.23
CA GLU A 60 -54.77 40.85 -9.63
C GLU A 60 -55.11 39.57 -10.44
N ASN A 61 -56.18 38.79 -10.26
CA ASN A 61 -57.41 38.82 -9.41
C ASN A 61 -58.08 37.40 -9.48
N THR A 62 -59.09 36.91 -8.73
CA THR A 62 -59.98 37.36 -7.61
C THR A 62 -60.72 36.14 -7.01
N THR A 63 -61.34 36.28 -5.80
CA THR A 63 -62.52 35.51 -5.27
C THR A 63 -62.39 33.98 -5.02
N HIS A 64 -63.07 33.32 -4.07
CA HIS A 64 -64.06 33.65 -3.01
C HIS A 64 -63.79 32.72 -1.78
N SER A 65 -63.61 33.22 -0.54
CA SER A 65 -64.56 33.21 0.60
C SER A 65 -65.26 31.87 0.93
N LEU A 66 -65.36 31.36 2.17
CA LEU A 66 -65.64 32.05 3.47
C LEU A 66 -64.94 31.43 4.72
N THR A 67 -64.96 32.20 5.81
CA THR A 67 -64.54 31.93 7.21
C THR A 67 -65.78 31.68 8.12
N PRO A 68 -65.80 31.73 9.48
CA PRO A 68 -64.75 31.91 10.51
C PRO A 68 -64.80 30.86 11.66
N PHE A 69 -63.99 30.91 12.74
CA PHE A 69 -64.19 31.75 13.94
C PHE A 69 -62.92 32.00 14.77
N SER A 70 -62.97 33.06 15.59
CA SER A 70 -62.02 33.53 16.62
C SER A 70 -62.88 33.90 17.88
N PRO A 71 -62.45 34.53 19.02
CA PRO A 71 -61.20 35.27 19.26
C PRO A 71 -60.55 35.29 20.68
N ASN A 72 -59.33 35.83 20.70
CA ASN A 72 -58.70 36.75 21.69
C ASN A 72 -58.15 36.33 23.08
N PRO A 73 -57.02 36.96 23.52
CA PRO A 73 -56.41 36.83 24.86
C PRO A 73 -56.64 38.06 25.79
N LYS A 74 -56.17 37.98 27.05
CA LYS A 74 -56.07 39.10 28.04
C LYS A 74 -54.86 38.93 28.99
N THR A 75 -53.84 39.81 28.94
CA THR A 75 -53.50 40.97 29.85
C THR A 75 -52.78 40.68 31.19
N THR A 76 -51.49 41.09 31.28
CA THR A 76 -50.82 42.07 32.20
C THR A 76 -51.41 42.39 33.61
N PRO A 77 -50.63 42.91 34.63
CA PRO A 77 -49.56 43.95 34.50
C PRO A 77 -48.36 44.02 35.50
N THR A 78 -47.37 44.89 35.17
CA THR A 78 -46.42 45.64 36.06
C THR A 78 -45.37 44.87 36.90
N ASN A 79 -44.17 45.41 37.22
CA ASN A 79 -43.82 46.83 37.50
C ASN A 79 -42.42 47.29 36.99
N GLN A 80 -42.13 48.59 37.13
CA GLN A 80 -40.88 49.30 36.72
C GLN A 80 -39.83 49.32 37.88
N LEU A 81 -38.58 49.83 37.84
CA LEU A 81 -37.88 50.87 37.04
C LEU A 81 -36.36 50.56 36.79
N LEU A 82 -35.81 51.19 35.74
CA LEU A 82 -34.52 51.96 35.59
C LEU A 82 -33.47 51.91 36.74
N LEU A 83 -32.14 52.03 36.52
CA LEU A 83 -31.37 52.78 35.51
C LEU A 83 -29.88 52.30 35.42
N SER A 84 -29.19 52.56 34.29
CA SER A 84 -27.70 52.75 34.08
C SER A 84 -26.66 51.99 34.92
N HIS A 85 -25.60 51.38 34.36
CA HIS A 85 -24.57 52.01 33.50
C HIS A 85 -23.73 50.96 32.71
N SER A 86 -23.00 51.42 31.70
CA SER A 86 -22.07 50.62 30.89
C SER A 86 -20.67 50.44 31.52
N LEU A 87 -20.05 49.27 31.31
CA LEU A 87 -18.67 48.95 31.68
C LEU A 87 -17.98 48.13 30.56
N PRO A 88 -16.73 48.44 30.18
CA PRO A 88 -15.96 47.66 29.19
C PRO A 88 -14.97 46.68 29.82
N LEU A 89 -14.64 45.64 29.05
CA LEU A 89 -13.38 44.87 29.00
C LEU A 89 -12.35 45.06 30.14
N HIS A 90 -12.13 44.00 30.93
CA HIS A 90 -10.77 43.50 31.21
C HIS A 90 -10.79 42.01 31.58
N ALA A 91 -9.68 41.31 31.35
CA ALA A 91 -9.58 39.85 31.52
C ALA A 91 -8.42 39.46 32.45
N SER A 92 -8.69 38.65 33.48
CA SER A 92 -7.65 38.03 34.30
C SER A 92 -8.10 36.79 35.08
N LYS A 93 -7.61 35.61 34.64
CA LYS A 93 -7.12 34.48 35.46
C LYS A 93 -7.99 33.87 36.60
N VAL A 94 -8.57 32.69 36.29
CA VAL A 94 -8.74 31.46 37.15
C VAL A 94 -9.49 31.56 38.52
N PRO A 95 -9.87 30.45 39.22
CA PRO A 95 -9.86 29.00 38.89
C PRO A 95 -11.13 28.17 39.24
N TYR A 96 -11.14 26.88 38.83
CA TYR A 96 -11.93 25.72 39.37
C TYR A 96 -13.48 25.74 39.23
N PRO A 97 -14.19 24.60 39.45
CA PRO A 97 -13.74 23.23 39.78
C PRO A 97 -14.14 22.13 38.77
N LEU A 98 -13.56 20.93 38.94
CA LEU A 98 -14.08 19.66 38.39
C LEU A 98 -14.75 18.85 39.51
N PRO A 99 -15.96 18.27 39.30
CA PRO A 99 -16.52 17.29 40.21
C PRO A 99 -15.89 15.90 39.96
N ILE A 100 -15.41 15.26 41.02
CA ILE A 100 -14.92 13.87 40.97
C ILE A 100 -16.14 12.93 41.02
N TYR A 101 -16.26 12.06 40.03
CA TYR A 101 -17.10 10.86 40.13
C TYR A 101 -16.21 9.62 40.13
N ILE A 102 -16.33 8.82 41.19
CA ILE A 102 -15.61 7.55 41.35
C ILE A 102 -16.46 6.45 40.71
N PHE A 103 -15.86 5.67 39.82
CA PHE A 103 -16.36 4.36 39.42
C PHE A 103 -15.20 3.37 39.31
N GLU A 104 -14.95 2.65 40.41
CA GLU A 104 -14.16 1.42 40.37
C GLU A 104 -15.04 0.28 39.87
N HIS A 105 -14.58 -0.45 38.84
CA HIS A 105 -14.69 -1.92 38.64
C HIS A 105 -14.52 -2.27 37.15
N SER A 106 -13.33 -2.75 36.76
CA SER A 106 -13.10 -3.49 35.50
C SER A 106 -11.68 -4.10 35.44
N LEU A 107 -10.67 -3.32 35.84
CA LEU A 107 -9.24 -3.56 35.55
C LEU A 107 -8.57 -4.79 36.22
N LEU A 108 -9.29 -5.61 37.00
CA LEU A 108 -8.70 -6.68 37.82
C LEU A 108 -8.67 -8.09 37.17
N LEU A 109 -9.22 -8.29 35.97
CA LEU A 109 -9.26 -9.62 35.32
C LEU A 109 -8.16 -9.90 34.29
N ASN A 110 -7.46 -8.87 33.79
CA ASN A 110 -6.46 -9.04 32.72
C ASN A 110 -5.00 -9.18 33.19
N SER A 111 -4.72 -9.01 34.49
CA SER A 111 -3.37 -9.12 35.05
C SER A 111 -2.91 -10.56 35.33
N GLY A 112 -3.84 -11.49 35.59
CA GLY A 112 -3.52 -12.86 36.03
C GLY A 112 -2.68 -13.66 35.02
N PHE A 113 -3.05 -13.61 33.73
CA PHE A 113 -2.36 -14.37 32.68
C PHE A 113 -0.90 -13.96 32.46
N PHE A 114 -0.55 -12.69 32.70
CA PHE A 114 0.82 -12.20 32.47
C PHE A 114 1.76 -12.60 33.62
N ILE A 115 1.26 -12.62 34.85
CA ILE A 115 2.01 -13.07 36.02
C ILE A 115 2.32 -14.57 35.92
N GLN A 116 1.35 -15.38 35.48
CA GLN A 116 1.47 -16.84 35.52
C GLN A 116 2.59 -17.39 34.61
N ARG A 117 2.80 -16.83 33.40
CA ARG A 117 3.96 -17.19 32.55
C ARG A 117 5.31 -16.65 33.08
N GLN A 118 5.32 -15.60 33.93
CA GLN A 118 6.57 -15.12 34.54
C GLN A 118 6.97 -15.94 35.78
N SER A 119 6.01 -16.47 36.55
CA SER A 119 6.31 -17.31 37.72
C SER A 119 6.95 -18.66 37.39
N GLU A 120 6.69 -19.22 36.20
CA GLU A 120 7.22 -20.54 35.81
C GLU A 120 8.69 -20.52 35.34
N MET A 121 9.32 -19.35 35.24
CA MET A 121 10.73 -19.19 34.83
C MET A 121 11.72 -19.07 36.00
N ALA A 122 11.29 -19.31 37.24
CA ALA A 122 12.04 -18.96 38.46
C ALA A 122 12.63 -20.14 39.26
N GLU A 123 12.56 -21.39 38.78
CA GLU A 123 13.20 -22.57 39.40
C GLU A 123 13.81 -23.49 38.32
N GLY A 124 15.15 -23.65 38.31
CA GLY A 124 15.82 -24.56 37.36
C GLY A 124 17.34 -24.37 37.23
N ASP A 125 18.10 -25.24 37.91
CA ASP A 125 19.54 -25.54 37.83
C ASP A 125 20.53 -24.71 36.98
N ASN A 126 21.65 -24.34 37.63
CA ASN A 126 22.92 -24.01 36.98
C ASN A 126 23.51 -25.23 36.27
N ASN A 127 23.42 -25.31 34.94
CA ASN A 127 24.36 -26.13 34.16
C ASN A 127 24.65 -25.56 32.77
N GLY A 128 25.92 -25.64 32.34
CA GLY A 128 26.45 -24.77 31.28
C GLY A 128 26.14 -25.21 29.85
N SER A 129 25.18 -24.55 29.19
CA SER A 129 25.17 -24.40 27.73
C SER A 129 24.34 -23.17 27.33
N SER A 130 25.01 -22.11 26.87
CA SER A 130 24.38 -20.84 26.50
C SER A 130 23.66 -20.95 25.14
N LYS A 131 22.50 -21.62 25.11
CA LYS A 131 21.52 -21.39 24.05
C LYS A 131 21.12 -19.90 24.07
N PRO A 132 20.92 -19.25 22.91
CA PRO A 132 20.34 -17.91 22.90
C PRO A 132 18.94 -17.98 23.52
N THR A 133 18.67 -17.12 24.50
CA THR A 133 17.34 -16.94 25.06
C THR A 133 16.44 -16.32 23.98
N VAL A 134 15.52 -17.13 23.46
CA VAL A 134 14.49 -16.67 22.52
C VAL A 134 13.64 -15.61 23.22
N THR A 135 13.39 -14.48 22.57
CA THR A 135 12.54 -13.44 23.17
C THR A 135 11.07 -13.83 23.05
N PRO A 136 10.17 -13.37 23.95
CA PRO A 136 8.73 -13.63 23.82
C PRO A 136 8.16 -13.19 22.46
N TYR A 137 8.79 -12.20 21.81
CA TYR A 137 8.45 -11.78 20.46
C TYR A 137 8.91 -12.79 19.40
N GLU A 138 10.16 -13.27 19.44
CA GLU A 138 10.62 -14.34 18.54
C GLU A 138 9.78 -15.62 18.70
N GLU A 139 9.38 -16.00 19.92
CA GLU A 139 8.46 -17.14 20.16
C GLU A 139 7.11 -16.96 19.45
N ALA A 140 6.52 -15.76 19.52
CA ALA A 140 5.28 -15.44 18.83
C ALA A 140 5.45 -15.44 17.29
N LEU A 141 6.61 -15.01 16.78
CA LEU A 141 6.91 -15.02 15.34
C LEU A 141 7.18 -16.43 14.80
N ASP A 142 7.78 -17.33 15.58
CA ASP A 142 7.90 -18.76 15.23
C ASP A 142 6.54 -19.47 15.29
N ALA A 143 5.74 -19.22 16.33
CA ALA A 143 4.37 -19.72 16.43
C ALA A 143 3.51 -19.25 15.24
N LEU A 144 3.59 -17.96 14.88
CA LEU A 144 2.94 -17.41 13.69
C LEU A 144 3.48 -18.01 12.38
N SER A 145 4.79 -18.24 12.28
CA SER A 145 5.41 -18.85 11.10
C SER A 145 4.95 -20.29 10.87
N SER A 146 4.59 -21.02 11.95
CA SER A 146 4.00 -22.37 11.84
C SER A 146 2.65 -22.39 11.10
N LEU A 147 1.92 -21.27 11.11
CA LEU A 147 0.64 -21.11 10.41
C LEU A 147 0.80 -20.84 8.90
N ILE A 148 2.04 -20.69 8.40
CA ILE A 148 2.32 -20.52 6.97
C ILE A 148 2.30 -21.90 6.29
N THR A 149 1.09 -22.33 5.90
CA THR A 149 0.89 -23.57 5.13
C THR A 149 1.71 -23.57 3.85
N LYS A 150 2.49 -24.64 3.62
CA LYS A 150 3.23 -24.90 2.37
C LYS A 150 2.31 -25.31 1.19
N ARG A 151 1.13 -24.70 1.06
CA ARG A 151 0.30 -24.85 -0.14
C ARG A 151 1.04 -24.24 -1.32
N SER A 152 1.11 -24.97 -2.41
CA SER A 152 1.54 -24.38 -3.68
C SER A 152 0.45 -23.41 -4.14
N ARG A 153 0.81 -22.35 -4.88
CA ARG A 153 -0.21 -21.51 -5.56
C ARG A 153 -1.03 -22.29 -6.59
N ALA A 154 -0.56 -23.48 -6.97
CA ALA A 154 -1.21 -24.42 -7.88
C ALA A 154 -2.02 -25.55 -7.19
N ASP A 155 -2.30 -25.49 -5.89
CA ASP A 155 -3.12 -26.49 -5.19
C ASP A 155 -4.61 -26.42 -5.61
N LYS A 156 -4.93 -27.02 -6.76
CA LYS A 156 -6.29 -27.12 -7.34
C LYS A 156 -7.19 -28.13 -6.61
N SER A 157 -7.11 -28.23 -5.29
CA SER A 157 -7.98 -29.11 -4.51
C SER A 157 -9.40 -28.55 -4.48
N ASN A 158 -10.35 -29.27 -5.07
CA ASN A 158 -11.73 -28.77 -5.31
C ASN A 158 -12.61 -28.67 -4.04
N ASN A 159 -12.00 -28.72 -2.84
CA ASN A 159 -12.66 -28.32 -1.60
C ASN A 159 -12.76 -26.80 -1.63
N GLY A 160 -13.97 -26.27 -1.85
CA GLY A 160 -14.23 -24.82 -1.81
C GLY A 160 -13.60 -24.22 -0.56
N ASP A 161 -12.84 -23.13 -0.73
CA ASP A 161 -12.00 -22.62 0.36
C ASP A 161 -12.89 -22.34 1.57
N ARG A 162 -12.61 -23.00 2.71
CA ARG A 162 -13.55 -23.16 3.83
C ARG A 162 -13.74 -21.85 4.59
N PHE A 163 -14.39 -20.89 3.95
CA PHE A 163 -14.65 -19.54 4.42
C PHE A 163 -15.54 -19.58 5.66
N ASP A 164 -16.51 -20.48 5.70
CA ASP A 164 -17.48 -20.62 6.80
C ASP A 164 -16.80 -20.89 8.16
N VAL A 165 -15.65 -21.57 8.16
CA VAL A 165 -14.84 -21.84 9.36
C VAL A 165 -14.31 -20.56 10.00
N LEU A 166 -14.24 -19.44 9.26
CA LEU A 166 -13.93 -18.15 9.85
C LEU A 166 -14.97 -17.75 10.91
N PHE A 167 -16.26 -18.07 10.71
CA PHE A 167 -17.28 -17.83 11.72
C PHE A 167 -17.11 -18.74 12.94
N ASP A 168 -16.61 -19.97 12.77
CA ASP A 168 -16.29 -20.85 13.90
C ASP A 168 -15.07 -20.33 14.69
N TYR A 169 -14.07 -19.75 14.02
CA TYR A 169 -12.99 -19.01 14.71
C TYR A 169 -13.52 -17.76 15.43
N LEU A 170 -14.51 -17.04 14.88
CA LEU A 170 -15.11 -15.88 15.55
C LEU A 170 -15.88 -16.29 16.82
N LYS A 171 -16.56 -17.45 16.83
CA LYS A 171 -17.18 -18.04 18.03
C LYS A 171 -16.14 -18.44 19.07
N ILE A 172 -15.09 -19.15 18.67
CA ILE A 172 -13.96 -19.56 19.55
C ILE A 172 -13.26 -18.36 20.18
N LEU A 173 -13.27 -17.20 19.50
CA LEU A 173 -12.68 -15.95 19.96
C LEU A 173 -13.71 -14.96 20.53
N GLU A 174 -14.99 -15.31 20.65
CA GLU A 174 -16.04 -14.43 21.20
C GLU A 174 -16.10 -13.05 20.50
N LEU A 175 -15.80 -13.00 19.19
CA LEU A 175 -15.64 -11.76 18.41
C LEU A 175 -16.88 -11.35 17.58
N GLU A 176 -17.91 -12.19 17.50
CA GLU A 176 -19.08 -11.96 16.62
C GLU A 176 -19.81 -10.65 16.94
N GLU A 177 -20.10 -10.39 18.21
CA GLU A 177 -20.75 -9.15 18.68
C GLU A 177 -19.85 -7.92 18.42
N ALA A 178 -18.59 -7.99 18.86
CA ALA A 178 -17.62 -6.90 18.70
C ALA A 178 -17.42 -6.49 17.23
N ILE A 179 -17.37 -7.44 16.28
CA ILE A 179 -17.26 -7.13 14.84
C ILE A 179 -18.55 -6.50 14.29
N SER A 180 -19.71 -6.84 14.87
CA SER A 180 -21.00 -6.27 14.46
C SER A 180 -21.18 -4.81 14.87
N GLU A 181 -20.48 -4.36 15.92
CA GLU A 181 -20.49 -2.96 16.40
C GLU A 181 -19.42 -2.08 15.74
N MET A 182 -18.35 -2.66 15.19
CA MET A 182 -17.26 -1.89 14.57
C MET A 182 -17.71 -1.12 13.32
N LYS A 183 -17.45 0.20 13.31
CA LYS A 183 -17.68 1.09 12.16
C LYS A 183 -16.62 0.88 11.06
N ILE A 184 -16.69 -0.23 10.33
CA ILE A 184 -15.65 -0.68 9.39
C ILE A 184 -15.70 0.04 8.04
N ILE A 185 -14.51 0.31 7.46
CA ILE A 185 -14.31 0.65 6.04
C ILE A 185 -13.52 -0.52 5.41
N HIS A 186 -14.04 -1.11 4.33
CA HIS A 186 -13.47 -2.33 3.74
C HIS A 186 -13.00 -2.09 2.31
N VAL A 187 -11.73 -2.39 1.98
CA VAL A 187 -11.10 -1.98 0.71
C VAL A 187 -10.48 -3.16 -0.04
N ALA A 188 -11.05 -3.44 -1.22
CA ALA A 188 -10.54 -4.37 -2.23
C ALA A 188 -9.84 -3.62 -3.39
N GLY A 189 -9.30 -4.38 -4.35
CA GLY A 189 -8.56 -3.84 -5.51
C GLY A 189 -7.37 -4.71 -5.91
N THR A 190 -6.76 -4.44 -7.06
CA THR A 190 -5.46 -5.03 -7.44
C THR A 190 -4.33 -4.16 -6.90
N LYS A 191 -4.19 -2.93 -7.41
CA LYS A 191 -3.25 -1.92 -6.91
C LYS A 191 -3.99 -0.87 -6.08
N GLY A 192 -3.29 0.12 -5.53
CA GLY A 192 -3.88 1.23 -4.78
C GLY A 192 -4.31 0.93 -3.34
N LYS A 193 -4.95 -0.22 -3.07
CA LYS A 193 -5.50 -0.65 -1.75
C LYS A 193 -4.85 -0.03 -0.52
N GLY A 194 -3.67 -0.51 -0.09
CA GLY A 194 -2.97 -0.01 1.10
C GLY A 194 -2.64 1.49 1.09
N SER A 195 -2.46 2.13 -0.08
CA SER A 195 -2.36 3.60 -0.17
C SER A 195 -3.69 4.27 0.14
N THR A 196 -4.79 3.80 -0.45
CA THR A 196 -6.15 4.27 -0.13
C THR A 196 -6.44 4.09 1.36
N CYS A 197 -6.20 2.89 1.93
CA CYS A 197 -6.40 2.64 3.35
C CYS A 197 -5.55 3.57 4.24
N THR A 198 -4.29 3.84 3.87
CA THR A 198 -3.42 4.77 4.59
C THR A 198 -3.89 6.23 4.48
N PHE A 199 -4.41 6.64 3.32
CA PHE A 199 -5.03 7.97 3.18
C PHE A 199 -6.32 8.06 4.01
N THR A 200 -7.22 7.07 3.96
CA THR A 200 -8.47 7.02 4.74
C THR A 200 -8.20 7.08 6.25
N GLU A 201 -7.23 6.29 6.73
CA GLU A 201 -6.73 6.31 8.11
C GLU A 201 -6.24 7.72 8.48
N SER A 202 -5.35 8.30 7.67
CA SER A 202 -4.73 9.58 7.99
C SER A 202 -5.71 10.75 7.92
N ILE A 203 -6.73 10.70 7.05
CA ILE A 203 -7.84 11.66 7.02
C ILE A 203 -8.66 11.57 8.31
N LEU A 204 -9.16 10.38 8.66
CA LEU A 204 -10.06 10.21 9.81
C LEU A 204 -9.37 10.48 11.14
N ARG A 205 -8.10 10.09 11.29
CA ARG A 205 -7.28 10.48 12.46
C ARG A 205 -7.06 11.99 12.56
N ASN A 206 -6.89 12.70 11.44
CA ASN A 206 -6.80 14.16 11.45
C ASN A 206 -8.18 14.85 11.67
N CYS A 207 -9.29 14.12 11.48
CA CYS A 207 -10.63 14.54 11.93
C CYS A 207 -10.87 14.28 13.42
N GLY A 208 -9.95 13.61 14.12
CA GLY A 208 -9.99 13.39 15.58
C GLY A 208 -10.39 11.98 16.03
N PHE A 209 -10.67 11.07 15.08
CA PHE A 209 -11.10 9.69 15.40
C PHE A 209 -9.92 8.79 15.75
N ARG A 210 -10.16 7.82 16.63
CA ARG A 210 -9.21 6.74 16.93
C ARG A 210 -9.26 5.69 15.82
N THR A 211 -8.10 5.39 15.24
CA THR A 211 -8.01 4.60 14.00
C THR A 211 -7.37 3.24 14.23
N GLY A 212 -8.03 2.18 13.76
CA GLY A 212 -7.45 0.88 13.49
C GLY A 212 -7.23 0.70 11.99
N LEU A 213 -6.03 0.33 11.56
CA LEU A 213 -5.70 0.09 10.15
C LEU A 213 -5.04 -1.29 10.00
N PHE A 214 -5.65 -2.17 9.19
CA PHE A 214 -5.12 -3.48 8.83
C PHE A 214 -4.65 -3.51 7.37
N THR A 215 -3.37 -3.85 7.14
CA THR A 215 -2.71 -3.75 5.82
C THR A 215 -1.85 -4.97 5.46
N SER A 216 -1.58 -5.16 4.16
CA SER A 216 -0.80 -6.29 3.67
C SER A 216 0.02 -6.07 2.37
N PRO A 217 1.18 -6.74 2.22
CA PRO A 217 1.98 -7.37 3.28
C PRO A 217 2.73 -6.31 4.12
N HIS A 218 3.35 -6.74 5.22
CA HIS A 218 4.39 -5.94 5.87
C HIS A 218 5.68 -5.90 5.03
N LEU A 219 6.59 -5.01 5.40
CA LEU A 219 7.85 -4.74 4.73
C LEU A 219 9.07 -5.21 5.54
N ILE A 220 9.10 -4.98 6.86
CA ILE A 220 10.23 -5.30 7.75
C ILE A 220 9.78 -6.12 8.97
N ASP A 221 8.65 -5.75 9.58
CA ASP A 221 8.10 -6.29 10.85
C ASP A 221 6.58 -6.55 10.73
N VAL A 222 6.07 -7.64 11.33
CA VAL A 222 4.64 -7.98 11.22
C VAL A 222 3.69 -6.99 11.89
N ARG A 223 4.16 -6.19 12.84
CA ARG A 223 3.38 -5.15 13.52
C ARG A 223 2.95 -4.02 12.58
N GLU A 224 3.65 -3.80 11.47
CA GLU A 224 3.25 -2.88 10.39
C GLU A 224 1.86 -3.21 9.80
N ARG A 225 1.39 -4.46 9.97
CA ARG A 225 0.04 -4.87 9.54
C ARG A 225 -1.06 -4.33 10.43
N PHE A 226 -0.75 -3.86 11.64
CA PHE A 226 -1.70 -3.48 12.68
C PHE A 226 -1.35 -2.09 13.20
N ARG A 227 -1.96 -1.07 12.62
CA ARG A 227 -1.70 0.32 13.01
C ARG A 227 -2.83 0.87 13.88
N LEU A 228 -2.46 1.52 14.96
CA LEU A 228 -3.30 2.21 15.93
C LEU A 228 -2.91 3.68 15.93
N ASP A 229 -3.86 4.57 15.68
CA ASP A 229 -3.66 6.02 15.66
C ASP A 229 -2.45 6.44 14.79
N GLY A 230 -2.33 5.80 13.62
CA GLY A 230 -1.27 6.02 12.62
C GLY A 230 0.08 5.36 12.92
N LYS A 231 0.25 4.68 14.06
CA LYS A 231 1.50 4.03 14.49
C LYS A 231 1.37 2.51 14.49
N ASP A 232 2.46 1.79 14.23
CA ASP A 232 2.48 0.32 14.36
C ASP A 232 2.23 -0.08 15.82
N ILE A 233 1.49 -1.18 16.05
CA ILE A 233 1.21 -1.70 17.40
C ILE A 233 2.52 -1.99 18.17
N CYS A 234 2.57 -1.65 19.45
CA CYS A 234 3.75 -1.93 20.29
C CYS A 234 3.87 -3.44 20.61
N GLU A 235 5.06 -3.87 21.02
CA GLU A 235 5.38 -5.30 21.21
C GLU A 235 4.51 -5.97 22.28
N GLU A 236 4.28 -5.25 23.38
CA GLU A 236 3.57 -5.69 24.57
C GLU A 236 2.10 -5.94 24.24
N LYS A 237 1.47 -5.01 23.52
CA LYS A 237 0.09 -5.14 23.03
C LYS A 237 -0.03 -6.24 21.98
N PHE A 238 0.89 -6.28 21.00
CA PHE A 238 0.91 -7.35 20.00
C PHE A 238 0.97 -8.73 20.67
N LEU A 239 1.88 -8.92 21.63
CA LEU A 239 2.04 -10.18 22.36
C LEU A 239 0.81 -10.56 23.18
N ALA A 240 0.22 -9.60 23.91
CA ALA A 240 -0.98 -9.85 24.70
C ALA A 240 -2.15 -10.34 23.84
N TYR A 241 -2.41 -9.67 22.71
CA TYR A 241 -3.50 -10.06 21.81
C TYR A 241 -3.17 -11.31 20.97
N PHE A 242 -1.90 -11.47 20.56
CA PHE A 242 -1.43 -12.65 19.82
C PHE A 242 -1.68 -13.94 20.62
N TRP A 243 -1.18 -14.02 21.85
CA TRP A 243 -1.32 -15.22 22.67
C TRP A 243 -2.78 -15.44 23.10
N TRP A 244 -3.52 -14.36 23.39
CA TRP A 244 -4.95 -14.46 23.71
C TRP A 244 -5.77 -15.13 22.58
N CYS A 245 -5.46 -14.82 21.31
CA CYS A 245 -6.05 -15.47 20.15
C CYS A 245 -5.48 -16.87 19.90
N TYR A 246 -4.15 -17.01 19.90
CA TYR A 246 -3.45 -18.23 19.51
C TYR A 246 -3.75 -19.39 20.47
N ASP A 247 -3.71 -19.15 21.77
CA ASP A 247 -3.93 -20.20 22.76
C ASP A 247 -5.38 -20.70 22.74
N ARG A 248 -6.38 -19.80 22.57
CA ARG A 248 -7.81 -20.16 22.41
C ARG A 248 -8.06 -20.99 21.15
N LEU A 249 -7.56 -20.53 20.01
CA LEU A 249 -7.71 -21.25 18.73
C LEU A 249 -7.05 -22.63 18.79
N LYS A 250 -5.89 -22.73 19.44
CA LYS A 250 -5.16 -23.99 19.60
C LYS A 250 -5.88 -24.95 20.54
N GLU A 251 -6.38 -24.47 21.68
CA GLU A 251 -7.13 -25.27 22.66
C GLU A 251 -8.42 -25.86 22.05
N LYS A 252 -9.11 -25.10 21.19
CA LYS A 252 -10.34 -25.53 20.51
C LYS A 252 -10.11 -26.13 19.12
N SER A 253 -8.86 -26.36 18.70
CA SER A 253 -8.57 -26.88 17.35
C SER A 253 -8.93 -28.36 17.21
N THR A 254 -9.53 -28.71 16.08
CA THR A 254 -9.97 -30.08 15.72
C THR A 254 -9.67 -30.37 14.25
N GLU A 255 -10.00 -31.57 13.75
CA GLU A 255 -9.90 -31.87 12.32
C GLU A 255 -10.89 -31.01 11.49
N ASP A 256 -12.08 -30.75 12.05
CA ASP A 256 -13.10 -29.90 11.42
C ASP A 256 -12.80 -28.39 11.56
N VAL A 257 -12.16 -27.96 12.64
CA VAL A 257 -11.76 -26.56 12.89
C VAL A 257 -10.25 -26.53 13.21
N PRO A 258 -9.38 -26.69 12.20
CA PRO A 258 -7.94 -26.69 12.39
C PRO A 258 -7.42 -25.29 12.75
N MET A 259 -6.14 -25.15 13.11
CA MET A 259 -5.55 -23.83 13.29
C MET A 259 -5.67 -22.97 12.01
N PRO A 260 -6.08 -21.69 12.11
CA PRO A 260 -6.21 -20.81 10.95
C PRO A 260 -4.86 -20.58 10.26
N THR A 261 -4.88 -20.54 8.93
CA THR A 261 -3.69 -20.19 8.13
C THR A 261 -3.24 -18.76 8.42
N TYR A 262 -1.94 -18.49 8.24
CA TYR A 262 -1.26 -17.23 8.56
C TYR A 262 -2.09 -15.95 8.33
N PHE A 263 -2.66 -15.75 7.14
CA PHE A 263 -3.45 -14.55 6.85
C PHE A 263 -4.82 -14.53 7.56
N ARG A 264 -5.48 -15.69 7.68
CA ARG A 264 -6.74 -15.82 8.43
C ARG A 264 -6.53 -15.52 9.92
N PHE A 265 -5.45 -16.03 10.51
CA PHE A 265 -5.06 -15.71 11.89
C PHE A 265 -4.81 -14.20 12.08
N LEU A 266 -4.08 -13.57 11.16
CA LEU A 266 -3.81 -12.13 11.24
C LEU A 266 -5.08 -11.27 11.12
N ALA A 267 -6.06 -11.66 10.29
CA ALA A 267 -7.33 -10.95 10.23
C ALA A 267 -8.14 -11.08 11.53
N LEU A 268 -8.19 -12.28 12.14
CA LEU A 268 -8.81 -12.50 13.46
C LEU A 268 -8.12 -11.67 14.55
N LEU A 269 -6.79 -11.61 14.52
CA LEU A 269 -6.00 -10.77 15.42
C LEU A 269 -6.26 -9.27 15.21
N ALA A 270 -6.52 -8.81 13.98
CA ALA A 270 -6.87 -7.42 13.70
C ALA A 270 -8.20 -7.04 14.39
N PHE A 271 -9.23 -7.88 14.24
CA PHE A 271 -10.50 -7.67 14.93
C PHE A 271 -10.32 -7.69 16.46
N LYS A 272 -9.50 -8.59 17.02
CA LYS A 272 -9.22 -8.59 18.46
C LYS A 272 -8.53 -7.31 18.94
N ILE A 273 -7.52 -6.84 18.20
CA ILE A 273 -6.81 -5.59 18.49
C ILE A 273 -7.79 -4.42 18.45
N PHE A 274 -8.54 -4.23 17.36
CA PHE A 274 -9.41 -3.08 17.19
C PHE A 274 -10.60 -3.06 18.16
N SER A 275 -11.12 -4.24 18.55
CA SER A 275 -12.10 -4.39 19.64
C SER A 275 -11.51 -3.98 20.98
N ALA A 276 -10.38 -4.58 21.38
CA ALA A 276 -9.80 -4.38 22.71
C ALA A 276 -9.21 -2.96 22.90
N GLU A 277 -8.78 -2.33 21.80
CA GLU A 277 -8.30 -0.95 21.77
C GLU A 277 -9.42 0.08 21.63
N GLN A 278 -10.68 -0.32 21.36
CA GLN A 278 -11.84 0.56 21.20
C GLN A 278 -11.61 1.65 20.14
N VAL A 279 -11.25 1.27 18.91
CA VAL A 279 -11.09 2.23 17.80
C VAL A 279 -12.45 2.73 17.31
N ASP A 280 -12.55 4.00 16.96
CA ASP A 280 -13.77 4.59 16.39
C ASP A 280 -14.01 4.06 14.98
N VAL A 281 -12.94 3.83 14.20
CA VAL A 281 -12.98 3.30 12.83
C VAL A 281 -11.94 2.20 12.63
N ALA A 282 -12.34 1.13 11.95
CA ALA A 282 -11.45 0.06 11.51
C ALA A 282 -11.39 0.02 9.97
N ILE A 283 -10.22 0.36 9.41
CA ILE A 283 -9.94 0.34 7.97
C ILE A 283 -9.26 -0.97 7.62
N LEU A 284 -9.89 -1.80 6.77
CA LEU A 284 -9.43 -3.15 6.44
C LEU A 284 -9.03 -3.26 4.96
N GLU A 285 -7.75 -3.52 4.68
CA GLU A 285 -7.29 -3.97 3.37
C GLU A 285 -7.56 -5.47 3.18
N VAL A 286 -8.24 -5.82 2.09
CA VAL A 286 -8.35 -7.20 1.60
C VAL A 286 -6.98 -7.73 1.21
N GLY A 287 -6.62 -8.93 1.67
CA GLY A 287 -5.36 -9.59 1.32
C GLY A 287 -5.35 -10.12 -0.11
N LEU A 288 -6.32 -10.96 -0.48
CA LEU A 288 -6.41 -11.58 -1.81
C LEU A 288 -7.86 -11.80 -2.25
N GLY A 289 -8.15 -11.54 -3.53
CA GLY A 289 -9.51 -11.62 -4.06
C GLY A 289 -10.40 -10.55 -3.42
N GLY A 290 -11.38 -11.00 -2.64
CA GLY A 290 -12.30 -10.21 -1.82
C GLY A 290 -13.40 -11.11 -1.23
N LYS A 291 -14.11 -11.83 -2.09
CA LYS A 291 -15.24 -12.72 -1.78
C LYS A 291 -14.95 -13.73 -0.66
N PHE A 292 -13.80 -14.41 -0.73
CA PHE A 292 -13.38 -15.41 0.25
C PHE A 292 -12.21 -14.93 1.14
N ASP A 293 -11.90 -13.63 1.14
CA ASP A 293 -10.83 -13.08 1.97
C ASP A 293 -11.20 -13.10 3.46
N ALA A 294 -10.22 -13.32 4.34
CA ALA A 294 -10.44 -13.41 5.78
C ALA A 294 -11.09 -12.15 6.40
N THR A 295 -10.91 -10.98 5.78
CA THR A 295 -11.58 -9.74 6.19
C THR A 295 -13.06 -9.69 5.82
N ASN A 296 -13.54 -10.53 4.89
CA ASN A 296 -14.91 -10.48 4.37
C ASN A 296 -15.97 -11.11 5.28
N VAL A 297 -15.58 -11.60 6.47
CA VAL A 297 -16.51 -11.98 7.56
C VAL A 297 -17.40 -10.83 8.02
N VAL A 298 -16.98 -9.59 7.76
CA VAL A 298 -17.74 -8.38 8.07
C VAL A 298 -19.02 -8.35 7.23
N GLN A 299 -20.17 -8.39 7.89
CA GLN A 299 -21.47 -8.42 7.21
C GLN A 299 -22.03 -7.03 6.90
N LYS A 300 -21.69 -6.03 7.72
CA LYS A 300 -22.21 -4.64 7.64
C LYS A 300 -21.10 -3.59 7.81
N PRO A 301 -20.14 -3.48 6.86
CA PRO A 301 -19.24 -2.34 6.84
C PRO A 301 -20.05 -1.05 6.59
N ILE A 302 -19.51 0.09 7.00
CA ILE A 302 -20.14 1.41 6.79
C ILE A 302 -20.12 1.79 5.31
N VAL A 303 -19.00 1.48 4.62
CA VAL A 303 -18.76 1.75 3.20
C VAL A 303 -17.68 0.81 2.66
N CYS A 304 -17.80 0.40 1.38
CA CYS A 304 -16.81 -0.44 0.69
C CYS A 304 -16.04 0.34 -0.40
N GLY A 305 -14.79 -0.05 -0.66
CA GLY A 305 -13.93 0.57 -1.67
C GLY A 305 -13.27 -0.44 -2.61
N VAL A 306 -13.18 -0.13 -3.91
CA VAL A 306 -12.47 -0.93 -4.92
C VAL A 306 -11.44 -0.04 -5.63
N ALA A 307 -10.18 -0.16 -5.19
CA ALA A 307 -9.04 0.47 -5.84
C ALA A 307 -8.70 -0.21 -7.18
N SER A 308 -7.81 0.40 -7.98
CA SER A 308 -7.55 0.03 -9.38
C SER A 308 -7.41 -1.48 -9.62
N LEU A 309 -8.19 -1.97 -10.58
CA LEU A 309 -8.19 -3.35 -11.05
C LEU A 309 -7.19 -3.56 -12.20
N GLY A 310 -6.77 -4.80 -12.38
CA GLY A 310 -5.70 -5.17 -13.29
C GLY A 310 -5.23 -6.60 -13.04
N TYR A 311 -4.46 -7.14 -13.98
CA TYR A 311 -3.99 -8.52 -13.99
C TYR A 311 -2.98 -8.79 -12.87
N ASP A 312 -3.43 -9.47 -11.81
CA ASP A 312 -2.54 -10.00 -10.77
C ASP A 312 -3.17 -11.24 -10.13
N HIS A 313 -2.33 -12.15 -9.61
CA HIS A 313 -2.75 -13.42 -9.00
C HIS A 313 -3.69 -14.29 -9.87
N MET A 314 -3.53 -14.25 -11.20
CA MET A 314 -4.44 -14.91 -12.16
C MET A 314 -4.57 -16.44 -11.94
N GLU A 315 -3.52 -17.10 -11.43
CA GLU A 315 -3.53 -18.51 -11.01
C GLU A 315 -4.62 -18.85 -9.99
N ILE A 316 -5.10 -17.85 -9.24
CA ILE A 316 -6.04 -17.98 -8.12
C ILE A 316 -7.34 -17.20 -8.41
N LEU A 317 -7.26 -15.99 -8.98
CA LEU A 317 -8.41 -15.10 -9.20
C LEU A 317 -9.05 -15.20 -10.58
N GLY A 318 -8.49 -16.02 -11.48
CA GLY A 318 -8.96 -16.15 -12.86
C GLY A 318 -8.12 -15.35 -13.87
N ASN A 319 -8.34 -15.65 -15.15
CA ASN A 319 -7.48 -15.21 -16.25
C ASN A 319 -8.00 -13.99 -17.02
N THR A 320 -9.11 -13.37 -16.59
CA THR A 320 -9.69 -12.18 -17.22
C THR A 320 -9.99 -11.11 -16.16
N LEU A 321 -10.15 -9.84 -16.55
CA LEU A 321 -10.45 -8.78 -15.59
C LEU A 321 -11.84 -8.93 -14.98
N ALA A 322 -12.82 -9.47 -15.71
CA ALA A 322 -14.15 -9.79 -15.19
C ALA A 322 -14.09 -10.78 -14.02
N GLN A 323 -13.26 -11.83 -14.12
CA GLN A 323 -13.07 -12.80 -13.04
C GLN A 323 -12.40 -12.14 -11.81
N ILE A 324 -11.35 -11.36 -12.05
CA ILE A 324 -10.63 -10.61 -11.01
C ILE A 324 -11.54 -9.55 -10.34
N ALA A 325 -12.44 -8.92 -11.10
CA ALA A 325 -13.42 -7.95 -10.63
C ALA A 325 -14.52 -8.62 -9.80
N GLY A 326 -15.09 -9.75 -10.26
CA GLY A 326 -16.12 -10.49 -9.54
C GLY A 326 -15.66 -11.00 -8.18
N GLU A 327 -14.41 -11.47 -8.07
CA GLU A 327 -13.81 -11.82 -6.78
C GLU A 327 -13.62 -10.61 -5.86
N LYS A 328 -13.38 -9.40 -6.40
CA LYS A 328 -13.18 -8.18 -5.60
C LYS A 328 -14.50 -7.52 -5.21
N ALA A 329 -15.49 -7.53 -6.09
CA ALA A 329 -16.87 -7.11 -5.81
C ALA A 329 -17.55 -7.99 -4.76
N GLY A 330 -16.98 -9.16 -4.42
CA GLY A 330 -17.41 -9.98 -3.29
C GLY A 330 -17.33 -9.33 -1.90
N ILE A 331 -16.76 -8.13 -1.77
CA ILE A 331 -16.87 -7.31 -0.54
C ILE A 331 -18.11 -6.40 -0.50
N PHE A 332 -18.87 -6.30 -1.59
CA PHE A 332 -20.14 -5.57 -1.61
C PHE A 332 -21.17 -6.29 -0.72
N LYS A 333 -22.00 -5.52 -0.02
CA LYS A 333 -23.00 -6.01 0.95
C LYS A 333 -24.31 -5.26 0.72
N ASP A 334 -25.44 -5.94 0.93
CA ASP A 334 -26.75 -5.40 0.59
C ASP A 334 -27.03 -4.03 1.24
N GLY A 335 -27.40 -3.04 0.42
CA GLY A 335 -27.70 -1.67 0.88
C GLY A 335 -26.51 -0.87 1.45
N ILE A 336 -25.27 -1.36 1.36
CA ILE A 336 -24.07 -0.62 1.78
C ILE A 336 -23.47 0.12 0.56
N PRO A 337 -23.18 1.44 0.63
CA PRO A 337 -22.60 2.16 -0.49
C PRO A 337 -21.18 1.68 -0.79
N ALA A 338 -20.79 1.78 -2.06
CA ALA A 338 -19.48 1.39 -2.53
C ALA A 338 -18.87 2.46 -3.44
N PHE A 339 -17.54 2.57 -3.42
CA PHE A 339 -16.80 3.46 -4.31
C PHE A 339 -15.75 2.68 -5.10
N THR A 340 -15.59 3.00 -6.37
CA THR A 340 -14.50 2.53 -7.22
C THR A 340 -13.71 3.72 -7.78
N VAL A 341 -12.46 3.52 -8.17
CA VAL A 341 -11.81 4.43 -9.14
C VAL A 341 -12.26 4.08 -10.56
N PRO A 342 -11.96 4.89 -11.60
CA PRO A 342 -12.11 4.47 -12.99
C PRO A 342 -11.41 3.13 -13.26
N GLN A 343 -12.10 2.20 -13.93
CA GLN A 343 -11.64 0.85 -14.26
C GLN A 343 -11.71 0.62 -15.78
N PRO A 344 -11.01 -0.39 -16.33
CA PRO A 344 -11.29 -0.89 -17.68
C PRO A 344 -12.72 -1.45 -17.77
N ASP A 345 -13.38 -1.28 -18.92
CA ASP A 345 -14.80 -1.63 -19.14
C ASP A 345 -15.15 -3.07 -18.72
N GLU A 346 -14.30 -4.05 -19.05
CA GLU A 346 -14.46 -5.47 -18.66
C GLU A 346 -14.61 -5.65 -17.13
N ALA A 347 -13.91 -4.81 -16.36
CA ALA A 347 -13.98 -4.82 -14.91
C ALA A 347 -15.13 -3.96 -14.38
N MET A 348 -15.38 -2.77 -14.97
CA MET A 348 -16.43 -1.86 -14.51
C MET A 348 -17.82 -2.51 -14.63
N ASN A 349 -18.12 -3.13 -15.78
CA ASN A 349 -19.40 -3.79 -16.02
C ASN A 349 -19.73 -4.84 -14.93
N VAL A 350 -18.72 -5.57 -14.44
CA VAL A 350 -18.89 -6.57 -13.37
C VAL A 350 -19.05 -5.92 -11.99
N LEU A 351 -18.44 -4.76 -11.74
CA LEU A 351 -18.70 -4.00 -10.51
C LEU A 351 -20.14 -3.46 -10.51
N GLU A 352 -20.61 -2.92 -11.64
CA GLU A 352 -21.96 -2.37 -11.79
C GLU A 352 -23.04 -3.46 -11.72
N GLU A 353 -22.85 -4.58 -12.42
CA GLU A 353 -23.73 -5.77 -12.33
C GLU A 353 -23.81 -6.27 -10.88
N LYS A 354 -22.67 -6.49 -10.22
CA LYS A 354 -22.63 -6.99 -8.84
C LYS A 354 -23.21 -5.98 -7.84
N ALA A 355 -23.08 -4.68 -8.10
CA ALA A 355 -23.70 -3.65 -7.29
C ALA A 355 -25.24 -3.64 -7.45
N SER A 356 -25.72 -3.75 -8.69
CA SER A 356 -27.15 -3.83 -9.00
C SER A 356 -27.81 -5.09 -8.41
N GLU A 357 -27.13 -6.23 -8.39
CA GLU A 357 -27.60 -7.46 -7.73
C GLU A 357 -27.77 -7.33 -6.21
N LEU A 358 -27.07 -6.38 -5.58
CA LEU A 358 -26.99 -6.20 -4.12
C LEU A 358 -27.57 -4.86 -3.65
N ASN A 359 -28.35 -4.16 -4.48
CA ASN A 359 -28.91 -2.83 -4.15
C ASN A 359 -27.83 -1.80 -3.69
N VAL A 360 -26.58 -2.00 -4.11
CA VAL A 360 -25.42 -1.19 -3.69
C VAL A 360 -25.37 0.05 -4.55
N HIS A 361 -25.36 1.22 -3.90
CA HIS A 361 -25.04 2.45 -4.59
C HIS A 361 -23.54 2.52 -4.84
N LEU A 362 -23.11 2.06 -6.01
CA LEU A 362 -21.74 2.18 -6.50
C LEU A 362 -21.54 3.55 -7.16
N GLN A 363 -20.50 4.27 -6.75
CA GLN A 363 -20.04 5.50 -7.40
C GLN A 363 -18.60 5.38 -7.87
N VAL A 364 -18.25 6.13 -8.92
CA VAL A 364 -16.85 6.34 -9.33
C VAL A 364 -16.32 7.57 -8.58
N ALA A 365 -15.27 7.38 -7.79
CA ALA A 365 -14.57 8.46 -7.10
C ALA A 365 -13.60 9.15 -8.08
N GLU A 366 -13.80 10.46 -8.26
CA GLU A 366 -12.94 11.29 -9.12
C GLU A 366 -11.49 11.35 -8.61
N PRO A 367 -10.49 11.49 -9.50
CA PRO A 367 -9.12 11.76 -9.09
C PRO A 367 -9.02 13.10 -8.37
N LEU A 368 -8.21 13.17 -7.32
CA LEU A 368 -7.96 14.43 -6.61
C LEU A 368 -7.27 15.47 -7.51
N ASP A 369 -7.93 16.61 -7.75
CA ASP A 369 -7.26 17.79 -8.32
C ASP A 369 -6.25 18.35 -7.31
N ALA A 370 -4.97 18.36 -7.68
CA ALA A 370 -3.88 18.86 -6.85
C ALA A 370 -4.06 20.33 -6.40
N LYS A 371 -4.88 21.13 -7.10
CA LYS A 371 -5.23 22.50 -6.68
C LYS A 371 -5.92 22.54 -5.31
N LEU A 372 -6.69 21.49 -4.97
CA LEU A 372 -7.42 21.37 -3.69
C LEU A 372 -6.50 21.13 -2.47
N LEU A 373 -5.19 20.93 -2.69
CA LEU A 373 -4.18 20.78 -1.64
C LEU A 373 -3.55 22.12 -1.20
N ASN A 374 -4.06 23.27 -1.67
CA ASN A 374 -3.56 24.61 -1.31
C ASN A 374 -2.04 24.79 -1.56
N GLY A 375 -1.52 24.19 -2.64
CA GLY A 375 -0.10 24.23 -3.02
C GLY A 375 0.79 23.18 -2.33
N LEU A 376 0.24 22.37 -1.42
CA LEU A 376 0.93 21.21 -0.85
C LEU A 376 0.90 20.01 -1.84
N LYS A 377 1.83 19.06 -1.66
CA LYS A 377 1.86 17.79 -2.41
C LYS A 377 1.35 16.63 -1.54
N LEU A 378 0.75 15.61 -2.15
CA LEU A 378 0.48 14.33 -1.48
C LEU A 378 1.75 13.76 -0.85
N ARG A 379 1.65 13.14 0.33
CA ARG A 379 2.82 12.60 1.03
C ARG A 379 3.32 11.28 0.43
N LEU A 380 2.44 10.51 -0.18
CA LEU A 380 2.78 9.38 -1.04
C LEU A 380 2.94 9.91 -2.48
N GLU A 381 4.08 9.63 -3.11
CA GLU A 381 4.41 10.18 -4.43
C GLU A 381 3.94 9.28 -5.60
N GLY A 382 3.81 9.88 -6.79
CA GLY A 382 3.38 9.23 -8.03
C GLY A 382 1.96 9.59 -8.47
N GLU A 383 1.74 9.72 -9.78
CA GLU A 383 0.47 10.17 -10.39
C GLU A 383 -0.74 9.32 -9.96
N HIS A 384 -0.53 8.01 -9.81
CA HIS A 384 -1.54 7.05 -9.37
C HIS A 384 -2.06 7.30 -7.94
N GLN A 385 -1.34 8.07 -7.11
CA GLN A 385 -1.78 8.37 -5.74
C GLN A 385 -2.95 9.36 -5.71
N TYR A 386 -3.16 10.18 -6.75
CA TYR A 386 -4.33 11.08 -6.82
C TYR A 386 -5.65 10.31 -7.02
N LEU A 387 -5.61 9.16 -7.70
CA LEU A 387 -6.73 8.20 -7.75
C LEU A 387 -6.97 7.55 -6.38
N ASN A 388 -5.90 7.07 -5.73
CA ASN A 388 -5.98 6.44 -4.41
C ASN A 388 -6.49 7.42 -3.33
N ALA A 389 -6.12 8.69 -3.44
CA ALA A 389 -6.57 9.78 -2.60
C ALA A 389 -8.04 10.17 -2.86
N GLY A 390 -8.46 10.25 -4.13
CA GLY A 390 -9.86 10.49 -4.50
C GLY A 390 -10.81 9.45 -3.88
N LEU A 391 -10.47 8.16 -4.04
CA LEU A 391 -11.19 7.06 -3.39
C LEU A 391 -11.16 7.17 -1.86
N ALA A 392 -10.01 7.53 -1.26
CA ALA A 392 -9.91 7.69 0.19
C ALA A 392 -10.77 8.83 0.74
N ILE A 393 -10.86 9.97 0.03
CA ILE A 393 -11.73 11.11 0.36
C ILE A 393 -13.19 10.66 0.38
N ALA A 394 -13.64 9.96 -0.67
CA ALA A 394 -15.03 9.49 -0.79
C ALA A 394 -15.40 8.48 0.32
N LEU A 395 -14.48 7.55 0.63
CA LEU A 395 -14.64 6.60 1.74
C LEU A 395 -14.71 7.31 3.10
N SER A 396 -13.78 8.24 3.38
CA SER A 396 -13.77 9.01 4.63
C SER A 396 -15.02 9.87 4.80
N PHE A 397 -15.46 10.58 3.76
CA PHE A 397 -16.65 11.42 3.79
C PHE A 397 -17.92 10.60 4.04
N THR A 398 -18.09 9.50 3.30
CA THR A 398 -19.25 8.59 3.45
C THR A 398 -19.29 7.95 4.84
N TRP A 399 -18.12 7.61 5.39
CA TRP A 399 -18.03 7.09 6.76
C TRP A 399 -18.47 8.13 7.80
N LEU A 400 -18.00 9.38 7.69
CA LEU A 400 -18.40 10.48 8.59
C LEU A 400 -19.92 10.71 8.53
N GLN A 401 -20.47 10.84 7.32
CA GLN A 401 -21.90 11.04 7.10
C GLN A 401 -22.74 9.90 7.70
N ARG A 402 -22.38 8.63 7.44
CA ARG A 402 -23.13 7.45 7.93
C ARG A 402 -22.93 7.13 9.41
N THR A 403 -21.99 7.78 10.09
CA THR A 403 -21.75 7.63 11.53
C THR A 403 -22.21 8.81 12.36
N GLY A 404 -22.89 9.79 11.75
CA GLY A 404 -23.55 10.93 12.40
C GLY A 404 -22.77 12.24 12.40
N HIS A 405 -21.58 12.28 11.80
CA HIS A 405 -20.66 13.42 11.82
C HIS A 405 -20.98 14.44 10.72
N HIS A 406 -22.19 14.98 10.79
CA HIS A 406 -22.77 15.89 9.79
C HIS A 406 -22.11 17.27 9.74
N GLU A 407 -21.30 17.63 10.74
CA GLU A 407 -20.40 18.79 10.71
C GLU A 407 -19.43 18.77 9.52
N PHE A 408 -19.08 17.59 9.00
CA PHE A 408 -18.30 17.45 7.76
C PHE A 408 -19.18 17.35 6.50
N THR A 409 -20.47 17.00 6.62
CA THR A 409 -21.35 16.73 5.47
C THR A 409 -21.73 17.99 4.68
N HIS A 410 -21.78 19.17 5.31
CA HIS A 410 -22.08 20.44 4.62
C HIS A 410 -20.99 20.88 3.60
N MET A 411 -19.93 20.10 3.41
CA MET A 411 -18.74 20.47 2.62
C MET A 411 -18.74 19.94 1.18
N GLU A 412 -19.72 19.12 0.77
CA GLU A 412 -19.89 18.68 -0.64
C GLU A 412 -20.03 19.84 -1.66
N GLN A 413 -20.42 21.02 -1.19
CA GLN A 413 -20.61 22.22 -2.01
C GLN A 413 -19.45 23.23 -1.91
N ALA A 414 -18.38 22.90 -1.17
CA ALA A 414 -17.22 23.76 -1.00
C ALA A 414 -16.19 23.54 -2.12
N SER A 415 -15.66 24.63 -2.68
CA SER A 415 -14.60 24.60 -3.71
C SER A 415 -13.20 24.28 -3.15
N SER A 416 -13.12 23.60 -2.01
CA SER A 416 -11.89 23.37 -1.23
C SER A 416 -12.07 22.19 -0.28
N LEU A 417 -11.07 21.33 -0.16
CA LEU A 417 -11.09 20.24 0.82
C LEU A 417 -11.01 20.77 2.27
N PRO A 418 -11.57 20.04 3.26
CA PRO A 418 -11.37 20.33 4.67
C PRO A 418 -9.88 20.33 5.06
N GLU A 419 -9.45 21.18 6.00
CA GLU A 419 -8.05 21.22 6.45
C GLU A 419 -7.59 19.87 6.99
N GLN A 420 -8.47 19.16 7.70
CA GLN A 420 -8.23 17.82 8.23
C GLN A 420 -7.96 16.79 7.12
N PHE A 421 -8.65 16.91 5.99
CA PHE A 421 -8.46 16.05 4.81
C PHE A 421 -7.14 16.39 4.12
N ILE A 422 -6.86 17.67 3.85
CA ILE A 422 -5.58 18.12 3.28
C ILE A 422 -4.42 17.66 4.16
N LYS A 423 -4.51 17.85 5.49
CA LYS A 423 -3.53 17.40 6.47
C LYS A 423 -3.38 15.88 6.50
N GLY A 424 -4.48 15.13 6.41
CA GLY A 424 -4.46 13.67 6.27
C GLY A 424 -3.66 13.21 5.05
N LEU A 425 -3.96 13.78 3.89
CA LEU A 425 -3.34 13.49 2.58
C LEU A 425 -1.86 13.92 2.50
N THR A 426 -1.50 15.00 3.18
CA THR A 426 -0.13 15.56 3.23
C THR A 426 0.74 15.02 4.39
N THR A 427 0.17 14.18 5.26
CA THR A 427 0.91 13.47 6.33
C THR A 427 0.85 11.94 6.27
N ALA A 428 0.03 11.36 5.39
CA ALA A 428 -0.10 9.92 5.18
C ALA A 428 1.24 9.23 4.89
N SER A 429 1.55 8.16 5.62
CA SER A 429 2.86 7.49 5.55
C SER A 429 2.72 5.97 5.41
N LEU A 430 3.33 5.43 4.35
CA LEU A 430 3.38 4.01 3.98
C LEU A 430 4.77 3.72 3.42
N GLN A 431 5.48 2.74 3.98
CA GLN A 431 6.86 2.43 3.57
C GLN A 431 6.91 1.59 2.28
N GLY A 432 8.01 1.70 1.53
CA GLY A 432 8.24 0.93 0.29
C GLY A 432 7.31 1.29 -0.87
N ARG A 433 6.74 2.49 -0.86
CA ARG A 433 5.98 3.12 -1.95
C ARG A 433 6.62 4.45 -2.27
N ALA A 434 7.19 4.60 -3.47
CA ALA A 434 7.79 5.85 -3.95
C ALA A 434 8.67 6.55 -2.89
N GLN A 435 9.47 5.79 -2.14
CA GLN A 435 10.12 6.26 -0.91
C GLN A 435 11.61 6.57 -1.17
N ILE A 436 12.03 7.81 -0.94
CA ILE A 436 13.43 8.23 -1.04
C ILE A 436 14.11 8.08 0.33
N VAL A 437 15.31 7.49 0.36
CA VAL A 437 16.15 7.33 1.56
C VAL A 437 17.61 7.62 1.22
N THR A 438 18.15 8.67 1.82
CA THR A 438 19.59 9.01 1.76
C THR A 438 20.38 8.14 2.74
N ASP A 439 21.55 7.65 2.34
CA ASP A 439 22.44 6.94 3.24
C ASP A 439 23.13 7.92 4.21
N GLN A 440 22.90 7.74 5.52
CA GLN A 440 23.41 8.65 6.55
C GLN A 440 24.83 8.31 7.03
N TYR A 441 25.37 7.16 6.61
CA TYR A 441 26.62 6.58 7.14
C TYR A 441 27.82 6.72 6.21
N ILE A 442 27.72 7.57 5.18
CA ILE A 442 28.90 8.05 4.45
C ILE A 442 29.43 9.27 5.22
N ASN A 443 30.75 9.29 5.46
CA ASN A 443 31.46 10.33 6.22
C ASN A 443 30.98 11.75 5.89
N ALA A 444 31.06 12.69 6.84
CA ALA A 444 30.49 14.04 6.74
C ALA A 444 30.83 14.83 5.46
N GLU A 445 31.96 14.54 4.82
CA GLU A 445 32.41 15.11 3.53
C GLU A 445 31.58 14.64 2.30
N SER A 446 30.83 13.55 2.41
CA SER A 446 30.11 12.86 1.33
C SER A 446 28.66 12.49 1.70
N TYR A 447 28.10 13.16 2.71
CA TYR A 447 26.70 13.01 3.09
C TYR A 447 25.78 13.43 1.92
N GLY A 448 24.87 12.54 1.48
CA GLY A 448 23.99 12.79 0.33
C GLY A 448 24.52 12.35 -1.03
N ASP A 449 25.72 11.74 -1.10
CA ASP A 449 26.26 11.17 -2.34
C ASP A 449 25.68 9.79 -2.71
N LEU A 450 24.94 9.13 -1.80
CA LEU A 450 24.20 7.88 -2.05
C LEU A 450 22.73 8.04 -1.65
N VAL A 451 21.83 7.88 -2.62
CA VAL A 451 20.37 8.00 -2.42
C VAL A 451 19.68 6.78 -3.00
N PHE A 452 18.92 6.09 -2.15
CA PHE A 452 18.08 4.96 -2.54
C PHE A 452 16.65 5.44 -2.83
N TYR A 453 16.12 5.03 -3.97
CA TYR A 453 14.76 5.27 -4.43
C TYR A 453 14.02 3.94 -4.38
N LEU A 454 13.03 3.81 -3.50
CA LEU A 454 12.48 2.53 -3.06
C LEU A 454 11.02 2.36 -3.47
N ASP A 455 10.72 1.40 -4.35
CA ASP A 455 9.33 1.06 -4.66
C ASP A 455 9.11 -0.44 -4.91
N GLY A 456 8.10 -0.99 -4.22
CA GLY A 456 7.74 -2.41 -4.24
C GLY A 456 7.02 -2.93 -5.51
N ALA A 457 7.05 -2.21 -6.64
CA ALA A 457 6.52 -2.65 -7.93
C ALA A 457 6.98 -4.07 -8.34
N HIS A 458 6.06 -4.81 -8.97
CA HIS A 458 6.22 -6.26 -9.27
C HIS A 458 5.24 -6.82 -10.33
N SER A 459 4.50 -5.95 -11.03
CA SER A 459 3.72 -6.26 -12.25
C SER A 459 3.99 -5.19 -13.32
N PRO A 460 3.82 -5.47 -14.63
CA PRO A 460 4.29 -4.60 -15.72
C PRO A 460 3.86 -3.13 -15.59
N GLU A 461 2.62 -2.89 -15.19
CA GLU A 461 2.01 -1.57 -15.01
C GLU A 461 2.65 -0.83 -13.83
N SER A 462 2.86 -1.52 -12.71
CA SER A 462 3.56 -0.96 -11.55
C SER A 462 5.04 -0.66 -11.84
N MET A 463 5.70 -1.45 -12.71
CA MET A 463 7.08 -1.19 -13.12
C MET A 463 7.18 0.08 -13.97
N GLU A 464 6.22 0.34 -14.86
CA GLU A 464 6.13 1.61 -15.60
C GLU A 464 5.87 2.79 -14.65
N MET A 465 4.91 2.70 -13.72
CA MET A 465 4.62 3.80 -12.79
C MET A 465 5.79 4.08 -11.82
N CYS A 466 6.53 3.03 -11.43
CA CYS A 466 7.79 3.13 -10.66
C CYS A 466 8.87 3.88 -11.46
N ALA A 467 9.09 3.51 -12.73
CA ALA A 467 10.03 4.20 -13.62
C ALA A 467 9.68 5.67 -13.86
N ARG A 468 8.39 5.99 -14.07
CA ARG A 468 7.90 7.38 -14.22
C ARG A 468 8.19 8.20 -12.95
N TRP A 469 7.81 7.68 -11.77
CA TRP A 469 8.11 8.33 -10.49
C TRP A 469 9.61 8.56 -10.31
N PHE A 470 10.43 7.51 -10.43
CA PHE A 470 11.88 7.61 -10.28
C PHE A 470 12.48 8.67 -11.20
N SER A 471 12.05 8.70 -12.47
CA SER A 471 12.54 9.63 -13.49
C SER A 471 12.15 11.09 -13.24
N LEU A 472 11.08 11.35 -12.48
CA LEU A 472 10.70 12.68 -12.01
C LEU A 472 11.45 13.03 -10.71
N ALA A 473 11.55 12.09 -9.77
CA ALA A 473 12.17 12.29 -8.47
C ALA A 473 13.67 12.65 -8.59
N ILE A 474 14.43 11.97 -9.46
CA ILE A 474 15.85 12.31 -9.69
C ILE A 474 16.04 13.68 -10.36
N LYS A 475 15.04 14.17 -11.10
CA LYS A 475 15.07 15.52 -11.70
C LYS A 475 14.76 16.59 -10.65
N GLU A 476 13.81 16.34 -9.76
CA GLU A 476 13.58 17.23 -8.60
C GLU A 476 14.80 17.27 -7.66
N ASP A 477 15.44 16.13 -7.37
CA ASP A 477 16.70 16.05 -6.61
C ASP A 477 17.80 16.90 -7.26
N SER A 478 18.00 16.75 -8.57
CA SER A 478 18.99 17.52 -9.33
C SER A 478 18.70 19.03 -9.31
N GLN A 479 17.43 19.44 -9.51
CA GLN A 479 17.03 20.84 -9.49
C GLN A 479 17.18 21.48 -8.09
N LYS A 480 16.80 20.77 -7.02
CA LYS A 480 16.96 21.26 -5.64
C LYS A 480 18.42 21.52 -5.28
N ARG A 481 19.35 20.72 -5.80
CA ARG A 481 20.80 20.94 -5.65
C ARG A 481 21.28 22.18 -6.44
N THR A 482 20.66 22.52 -7.57
CA THR A 482 20.96 23.76 -8.33
C THR A 482 20.40 25.02 -7.66
N PHE A 483 19.18 24.97 -7.12
CA PHE A 483 18.46 26.15 -6.62
C PHE A 483 18.83 26.60 -5.19
N ASN A 484 19.65 25.84 -4.45
CA ASN A 484 20.08 26.21 -3.09
C ASN A 484 21.15 27.33 -3.04
N TYR A 485 21.29 28.13 -4.10
CA TYR A 485 22.20 29.29 -4.16
C TYR A 485 21.40 30.59 -4.38
N PRO A 486 21.66 31.66 -3.61
CA PRO A 486 21.08 32.97 -3.90
C PRO A 486 21.70 33.54 -5.20
N PRO A 487 20.94 34.33 -5.99
CA PRO A 487 21.48 34.98 -7.17
C PRO A 487 22.56 36.00 -6.77
N GLN A 488 23.76 35.88 -7.33
CA GLN A 488 24.80 36.89 -7.18
C GLN A 488 24.41 38.16 -7.97
N ASN A 489 23.99 39.19 -7.26
CA ASN A 489 23.89 40.54 -7.84
C ASN A 489 25.30 41.13 -8.00
N ASN A 490 25.60 41.63 -9.19
CA ASN A 490 26.88 42.28 -9.48
C ASN A 490 26.96 43.68 -8.85
N SER A 491 27.79 43.86 -7.81
CA SER A 491 28.29 45.19 -7.40
C SER A 491 29.56 45.12 -6.54
N GLU A 492 30.63 45.75 -7.05
CA GLU A 492 31.71 46.44 -6.31
C GLU A 492 32.51 45.71 -5.22
N SER A 493 33.66 45.18 -5.65
CA SER A 493 34.98 45.30 -5.01
C SER A 493 35.08 45.60 -3.49
N THR A 494 35.61 44.63 -2.74
CA THR A 494 36.64 44.86 -1.71
C THR A 494 37.61 43.67 -1.73
N ILE A 495 38.91 43.91 -1.52
CA ILE A 495 39.93 42.86 -1.52
C ILE A 495 40.19 42.41 -0.08
N GLU A 496 39.72 41.22 0.29
CA GLU A 496 40.14 40.52 1.51
C GLU A 496 40.61 39.10 1.17
N LEU A 497 41.67 38.66 1.84
CA LEU A 497 42.36 37.38 1.61
C LEU A 497 41.63 36.22 2.30
N VAL A 498 40.43 35.88 1.83
CA VAL A 498 39.77 34.62 2.18
C VAL A 498 40.51 33.47 1.49
N GLN A 499 40.94 32.47 2.25
CA GLN A 499 41.63 31.30 1.71
C GLN A 499 40.68 30.49 0.82
N GLU A 500 41.15 30.10 -0.38
CA GLU A 500 40.38 29.36 -1.38
C GLU A 500 40.10 27.91 -0.96
N HIS A 501 39.19 27.72 0.01
CA HIS A 501 38.43 26.49 0.09
C HIS A 501 37.41 26.45 -1.06
N HIS A 502 37.88 26.07 -2.24
CA HIS A 502 37.02 25.67 -3.35
C HIS A 502 36.10 24.52 -2.88
N ASP A 503 34.82 24.82 -2.74
CA ASP A 503 33.81 23.85 -2.33
C ASP A 503 33.54 22.87 -3.49
N GLU A 504 34.08 21.66 -3.42
CA GLU A 504 33.96 20.61 -4.46
C GLU A 504 32.53 20.05 -4.67
N ARG A 505 31.50 20.78 -4.23
CA ARG A 505 30.08 20.46 -4.47
C ARG A 505 29.54 21.03 -5.79
N TYR A 506 30.35 21.73 -6.59
CA TYR A 506 30.01 22.10 -7.96
C TYR A 506 30.09 20.91 -8.94
N GLY A 507 29.02 20.68 -9.70
CA GLY A 507 29.06 19.90 -10.93
C GLY A 507 29.20 18.37 -10.80
N LYS A 508 28.97 17.76 -9.62
CA LYS A 508 28.99 16.30 -9.47
C LYS A 508 28.01 15.63 -10.44
N SER A 509 28.49 14.64 -11.18
CA SER A 509 27.66 13.89 -12.14
C SER A 509 26.79 12.84 -11.42
N SER A 510 25.54 12.68 -11.85
CA SER A 510 24.65 11.64 -11.29
C SER A 510 24.75 10.35 -12.10
N ILE A 511 24.90 9.22 -11.42
CA ILE A 511 24.85 7.87 -12.00
C ILE A 511 23.63 7.13 -11.45
N GLN A 512 22.74 6.69 -12.34
CA GLN A 512 21.61 5.85 -11.98
C GLN A 512 22.03 4.37 -12.00
N ILE A 513 21.70 3.67 -10.91
CA ILE A 513 21.94 2.24 -10.72
C ILE A 513 20.60 1.56 -10.47
N LEU A 514 20.37 0.40 -11.07
CA LEU A 514 19.24 -0.46 -10.75
C LEU A 514 19.69 -1.53 -9.74
N LEU A 515 18.95 -1.72 -8.66
CA LEU A 515 19.07 -2.85 -7.74
C LEU A 515 17.76 -3.63 -7.80
N PHE A 516 17.80 -4.80 -8.44
CA PHE A 516 16.58 -5.53 -8.82
C PHE A 516 16.62 -6.99 -8.37
N ASN A 517 15.47 -7.46 -7.89
CA ASN A 517 15.17 -8.88 -7.76
C ASN A 517 13.65 -9.07 -7.78
N CYS A 518 13.16 -10.13 -8.42
CA CYS A 518 11.76 -10.55 -8.37
C CYS A 518 11.65 -12.00 -7.90
N MET A 519 10.47 -12.42 -7.46
CA MET A 519 10.22 -13.84 -7.15
C MET A 519 10.18 -14.67 -8.44
N SER A 520 10.55 -15.96 -8.38
CA SER A 520 10.50 -16.89 -9.53
C SER A 520 9.09 -17.14 -10.11
N VAL A 521 8.05 -16.74 -9.38
CA VAL A 521 6.63 -16.70 -9.81
C VAL A 521 6.26 -15.41 -10.55
N ARG A 522 7.24 -14.59 -10.94
CA ARG A 522 7.09 -13.41 -11.80
C ARG A 522 8.08 -13.50 -12.95
N ASP A 523 7.63 -13.29 -14.18
CA ASP A 523 8.52 -13.30 -15.34
C ASP A 523 9.30 -11.96 -15.45
N PRO A 524 10.65 -11.95 -15.30
CA PRO A 524 11.44 -10.74 -15.49
C PRO A 524 11.35 -10.17 -16.92
N GLN A 525 11.01 -10.97 -17.93
CA GLN A 525 10.81 -10.51 -19.31
C GLN A 525 9.57 -9.62 -19.45
N LEU A 526 8.61 -9.71 -18.52
CA LEU A 526 7.44 -8.83 -18.46
C LEU A 526 7.66 -7.61 -17.54
N LEU A 527 8.65 -7.66 -16.63
CA LEU A 527 8.89 -6.59 -15.66
C LEU A 527 9.99 -5.59 -16.07
N LEU A 528 11.07 -6.07 -16.70
CA LEU A 528 12.22 -5.21 -17.04
C LEU A 528 11.96 -4.31 -18.26
N PRO A 529 11.32 -4.74 -19.37
CA PRO A 529 11.12 -3.87 -20.52
C PRO A 529 10.22 -2.64 -20.25
N PRO A 530 9.09 -2.74 -19.51
CA PRO A 530 8.31 -1.55 -19.14
C PRO A 530 9.11 -0.55 -18.30
N LEU A 531 9.87 -1.03 -17.31
CA LEU A 531 10.76 -0.21 -16.49
C LEU A 531 11.79 0.54 -17.35
N MET A 532 12.52 -0.18 -18.20
CA MET A 532 13.57 0.39 -19.06
C MET A 532 12.99 1.38 -20.07
N LYS A 533 11.90 1.03 -20.75
CA LYS A 533 11.22 1.89 -21.73
C LYS A 533 10.70 3.18 -21.11
N ALA A 534 10.11 3.10 -19.92
CA ALA A 534 9.57 4.26 -19.22
C ALA A 534 10.67 5.16 -18.61
N CYS A 535 11.81 4.60 -18.19
CA CYS A 535 12.98 5.41 -17.84
C CYS A 535 13.56 6.11 -19.08
N ALA A 536 13.77 5.37 -20.17
CA ALA A 536 14.35 5.88 -21.41
C ALA A 536 13.50 6.99 -22.06
N SER A 537 12.16 6.88 -22.04
CA SER A 537 11.27 7.94 -22.53
C SER A 537 11.34 9.25 -21.72
N HIS A 538 11.87 9.19 -20.49
CA HIS A 538 12.17 10.35 -19.66
C HIS A 538 13.65 10.75 -19.70
N GLY A 539 14.49 10.12 -20.54
CA GLY A 539 15.92 10.39 -20.67
C GLY A 539 16.78 9.76 -19.57
N VAL A 540 16.30 8.71 -18.89
CA VAL A 540 16.95 8.08 -17.75
C VAL A 540 17.47 6.69 -18.14
N TYR A 541 18.77 6.45 -17.93
CA TYR A 541 19.46 5.22 -18.32
C TYR A 541 20.31 4.68 -17.17
N PHE A 542 20.16 3.40 -16.84
CA PHE A 542 20.93 2.77 -15.76
C PHE A 542 22.33 2.38 -16.25
N LYS A 543 23.38 2.91 -15.61
CA LYS A 543 24.77 2.56 -15.92
C LYS A 543 25.13 1.11 -15.52
N LYS A 544 24.42 0.56 -14.53
CA LYS A 544 24.59 -0.82 -14.07
C LYS A 544 23.30 -1.34 -13.42
N ALA A 545 22.97 -2.61 -13.63
CA ALA A 545 22.02 -3.33 -12.79
C ALA A 545 22.75 -4.31 -11.85
N LEU A 546 22.30 -4.34 -10.59
CA LEU A 546 22.80 -5.22 -9.54
C LEU A 546 21.68 -6.21 -9.20
N PHE A 547 21.99 -7.51 -9.29
CA PHE A 547 21.06 -8.59 -8.98
C PHE A 547 21.50 -9.30 -7.69
N VAL A 548 20.58 -9.41 -6.75
CA VAL A 548 20.83 -9.91 -5.38
C VAL A 548 19.89 -11.06 -5.03
N ALA A 549 20.34 -11.96 -4.16
CA ALA A 549 19.45 -12.87 -3.45
C ALA A 549 18.57 -12.07 -2.46
N ASN A 550 17.29 -12.46 -2.33
CA ASN A 550 16.46 -11.98 -1.22
C ASN A 550 17.08 -12.46 0.10
N THR A 551 17.08 -11.59 1.11
CA THR A 551 17.59 -11.91 2.45
C THR A 551 16.44 -12.32 3.38
N SER A 552 15.22 -11.82 3.16
CA SER A 552 13.98 -12.33 3.78
C SER A 552 13.28 -13.38 2.91
N VAL A 553 12.75 -14.44 3.53
CA VAL A 553 11.90 -15.44 2.85
C VAL A 553 10.41 -15.25 3.16
N TYR A 554 9.53 -15.57 2.19
CA TYR A 554 8.07 -15.39 2.33
C TYR A 554 7.39 -16.40 3.27
N TYR A 555 8.11 -17.43 3.74
CA TYR A 555 7.58 -18.55 4.52
C TYR A 555 8.03 -18.55 6.00
N LYS A 556 8.57 -17.43 6.48
CA LYS A 556 8.95 -17.20 7.88
C LYS A 556 8.83 -15.72 8.25
N VAL A 557 8.78 -15.43 9.54
CA VAL A 557 8.84 -14.09 10.17
C VAL A 557 9.86 -14.15 11.32
N GLY A 558 10.36 -13.01 11.80
CA GLY A 558 11.35 -12.93 12.88
C GLY A 558 12.81 -13.04 12.40
N SER A 559 13.78 -13.13 13.32
CA SER A 559 15.21 -13.24 12.97
C SER A 559 15.48 -14.46 12.09
N HIS A 560 14.70 -15.53 12.27
CA HIS A 560 14.77 -16.77 11.55
C HIS A 560 14.26 -16.70 10.09
N ALA A 561 13.76 -15.54 9.64
CA ALA A 561 13.44 -15.27 8.22
C ALA A 561 14.69 -15.08 7.33
N LEU A 562 15.89 -15.00 7.92
CA LEU A 562 17.18 -15.06 7.23
C LEU A 562 17.50 -16.50 6.78
N PRO A 563 18.16 -16.71 5.62
CA PRO A 563 18.66 -18.03 5.24
C PRO A 563 19.81 -18.50 6.15
N PRO A 564 19.98 -19.82 6.38
CA PRO A 564 21.05 -20.35 7.22
C PRO A 564 22.44 -20.11 6.61
N THR A 565 23.36 -19.65 7.46
CA THR A 565 24.65 -19.03 7.10
C THR A 565 25.61 -19.94 6.34
N ASP A 566 25.55 -21.26 6.56
CA ASP A 566 26.47 -22.25 5.99
C ASP A 566 26.00 -22.88 4.66
N SER A 567 24.89 -22.40 4.09
CA SER A 567 24.43 -22.87 2.77
C SER A 567 25.09 -22.10 1.62
N GLN A 568 25.63 -22.81 0.62
CA GLN A 568 26.05 -22.18 -0.63
C GLN A 568 24.84 -21.49 -1.28
N VAL A 569 24.87 -20.16 -1.37
CA VAL A 569 23.76 -19.38 -1.94
C VAL A 569 23.59 -19.72 -3.42
N ASN A 570 22.46 -20.34 -3.76
CA ASN A 570 22.15 -20.72 -5.13
C ASN A 570 21.71 -19.48 -5.95
N LEU A 571 22.69 -18.88 -6.64
CA LEU A 571 22.50 -17.68 -7.47
C LEU A 571 21.98 -17.95 -8.89
N SER A 572 21.54 -19.17 -9.20
CA SER A 572 21.03 -19.51 -10.54
C SER A 572 19.89 -18.61 -11.02
N TRP A 573 19.03 -18.14 -10.08
CA TRP A 573 17.99 -17.17 -10.39
C TRP A 573 18.56 -15.77 -10.69
N GLN A 574 19.49 -15.27 -9.89
CA GLN A 574 20.15 -13.98 -10.13
C GLN A 574 20.93 -13.97 -11.45
N PHE A 575 21.57 -15.07 -11.82
CA PHE A 575 22.18 -15.25 -13.14
C PHE A 575 21.14 -15.32 -14.28
N ALA A 576 19.92 -15.80 -14.03
CA ALA A 576 18.84 -15.72 -15.01
C ALA A 576 18.34 -14.28 -15.20
N LEU A 577 18.18 -13.51 -14.11
CA LEU A 577 17.84 -12.08 -14.16
C LEU A 577 18.91 -11.28 -14.93
N GLN A 578 20.19 -11.53 -14.64
CA GLN A 578 21.34 -10.92 -15.33
C GLN A 578 21.30 -11.16 -16.85
N ARG A 579 21.00 -12.39 -17.29
CA ARG A 579 20.89 -12.71 -18.73
C ARG A 579 19.73 -11.98 -19.42
N VAL A 580 18.56 -11.89 -18.78
CA VAL A 580 17.42 -11.15 -19.34
C VAL A 580 17.76 -9.68 -19.52
N TRP A 581 18.41 -9.07 -18.53
CA TRP A 581 18.91 -7.69 -18.60
C TRP A 581 19.96 -7.48 -19.70
N GLU A 582 20.93 -8.38 -19.81
CA GLU A 582 21.98 -8.31 -20.83
C GLU A 582 21.45 -8.46 -22.25
N ASN A 583 20.48 -9.37 -22.46
CA ASN A 583 19.79 -9.51 -23.74
C ASN A 583 19.07 -8.21 -24.14
N LEU A 584 18.37 -7.57 -23.20
CA LEU A 584 17.66 -6.30 -23.47
C LEU A 584 18.62 -5.17 -23.85
N ILE A 585 19.75 -5.02 -23.16
CA ILE A 585 20.79 -4.03 -23.51
C ILE A 585 21.43 -4.31 -24.88
N GLN A 586 21.54 -5.58 -25.29
CA GLN A 586 22.05 -5.94 -26.62
C GLN A 586 21.04 -5.65 -27.73
N SER A 587 19.75 -5.94 -27.51
CA SER A 587 18.68 -5.64 -28.48
C SER A 587 18.55 -4.14 -28.77
N ASP A 588 18.65 -3.29 -27.75
CA ASP A 588 18.54 -1.83 -27.87
C ASP A 588 19.68 -1.20 -28.69
N LYS A 589 20.82 -1.90 -28.84
CA LYS A 589 21.98 -1.47 -29.66
C LYS A 589 21.89 -1.83 -31.15
N GLY A 590 20.76 -2.41 -31.61
CA GLY A 590 20.44 -2.55 -33.04
C GLY A 590 21.34 -3.47 -33.87
N GLY A 591 22.09 -4.39 -33.23
CA GLY A 591 22.97 -5.33 -33.91
C GLY A 591 22.30 -6.65 -34.29
N GLU A 592 22.76 -7.27 -35.39
CA GLU A 592 22.46 -8.68 -35.69
C GLU A 592 22.86 -9.60 -34.52
N VAL A 593 22.12 -10.70 -34.32
CA VAL A 593 22.43 -11.72 -33.31
C VAL A 593 23.65 -12.54 -33.73
N LYS A 594 24.84 -11.95 -33.59
CA LYS A 594 26.10 -12.69 -33.65
C LYS A 594 26.24 -13.50 -32.37
N HIS A 595 26.38 -14.82 -32.51
CA HIS A 595 26.74 -15.73 -31.40
C HIS A 595 28.20 -15.51 -30.94
N ALA A 596 28.51 -14.31 -30.48
CA ALA A 596 29.73 -13.99 -29.75
C ALA A 596 29.48 -14.27 -28.27
N VAL A 597 30.11 -15.31 -27.73
CA VAL A 597 30.16 -15.52 -26.28
C VAL A 597 30.94 -14.35 -25.69
N ALA A 598 30.23 -13.44 -25.00
CA ALA A 598 30.87 -12.34 -24.29
C ALA A 598 31.79 -12.91 -23.20
N VAL A 599 33.09 -12.89 -23.47
CA VAL A 599 34.13 -13.35 -22.55
C VAL A 599 34.11 -12.46 -21.32
N CYS A 600 33.51 -12.97 -20.25
CA CYS A 600 33.57 -12.34 -18.94
C CYS A 600 34.90 -12.77 -18.33
N GLU A 601 35.83 -11.84 -18.14
CA GLU A 601 37.11 -12.13 -17.54
C GLU A 601 36.93 -12.54 -16.07
N GLU A 602 37.49 -13.69 -15.69
CA GLU A 602 37.67 -14.05 -14.28
C GLU A 602 38.83 -13.24 -13.69
N GLY A 603 38.55 -11.96 -13.41
CA GLY A 603 39.51 -11.03 -12.82
C GLY A 603 40.05 -11.55 -11.48
N LYS A 604 41.34 -11.88 -11.45
CA LYS A 604 42.05 -12.40 -10.27
C LYS A 604 42.43 -11.30 -9.27
N GLU A 605 41.44 -10.65 -8.68
CA GLU A 605 41.64 -9.84 -7.47
C GLU A 605 40.65 -10.28 -6.37
N ASP A 606 41.19 -10.54 -5.18
CA ASP A 606 40.54 -11.00 -3.95
C ASP A 606 39.42 -12.06 -4.06
N ALA A 607 39.86 -13.32 -4.04
CA ALA A 607 39.07 -14.56 -4.08
C ALA A 607 38.17 -14.83 -2.84
N LYS A 608 37.57 -13.78 -2.25
CA LYS A 608 36.51 -13.84 -1.23
C LYS A 608 35.31 -12.93 -1.51
N MET A 609 35.35 -12.05 -2.51
CA MET A 609 34.26 -11.07 -2.74
C MET A 609 34.01 -10.74 -4.22
N SER A 610 33.71 -11.74 -5.05
CA SER A 610 33.17 -11.50 -6.40
C SER A 610 32.18 -12.58 -6.85
N GLY A 611 31.05 -12.13 -7.43
CA GLY A 611 30.20 -12.91 -8.32
C GLY A 611 30.30 -12.33 -9.73
N ARG A 612 29.84 -13.05 -10.76
CA ARG A 612 30.08 -12.66 -12.18
C ARG A 612 29.65 -11.20 -12.47
N THR A 613 30.65 -10.33 -12.63
CA THR A 613 30.48 -8.93 -13.05
C THR A 613 30.69 -8.80 -14.55
N CYS A 614 29.80 -8.07 -15.21
CA CYS A 614 29.97 -7.60 -16.59
C CYS A 614 30.07 -6.06 -16.58
N GLU A 615 30.18 -5.42 -17.74
CA GLU A 615 30.20 -3.94 -17.87
C GLU A 615 28.94 -3.33 -17.21
N ASN A 616 27.75 -3.67 -17.72
CA ASN A 616 26.48 -3.04 -17.35
C ASN A 616 25.63 -3.87 -16.35
N SER A 617 26.21 -4.93 -15.76
CA SER A 617 25.52 -5.83 -14.82
C SER A 617 26.46 -6.36 -13.72
N ALA A 618 25.90 -6.84 -12.61
CA ALA A 618 26.62 -7.64 -11.60
C ALA A 618 25.64 -8.51 -10.78
N VAL A 619 26.11 -9.69 -10.36
CA VAL A 619 25.40 -10.56 -9.41
C VAL A 619 26.16 -10.60 -8.08
N PHE A 620 25.47 -10.33 -6.97
CA PHE A 620 26.05 -10.38 -5.62
C PHE A 620 25.45 -11.53 -4.79
N PRO A 621 26.27 -12.27 -4.00
CA PRO A 621 25.79 -13.38 -3.18
C PRO A 621 24.90 -12.97 -2.01
N SER A 622 24.93 -11.70 -1.58
CA SER A 622 23.99 -11.17 -0.59
C SER A 622 23.81 -9.65 -0.73
N LEU A 623 22.69 -9.12 -0.24
CA LEU A 623 22.40 -7.69 -0.28
C LEU A 623 23.40 -6.83 0.53
N PRO A 624 23.87 -7.21 1.74
CA PRO A 624 24.91 -6.44 2.44
C PRO A 624 26.19 -6.24 1.63
N LEU A 625 26.57 -7.21 0.79
CA LEU A 625 27.75 -7.10 -0.07
C LEU A 625 27.52 -6.14 -1.25
N ALA A 626 26.30 -6.10 -1.82
CA ALA A 626 25.93 -5.12 -2.84
C ALA A 626 25.87 -3.69 -2.26
N ILE A 627 25.32 -3.51 -1.06
CA ILE A 627 25.31 -2.20 -0.36
C ILE A 627 26.73 -1.77 0.02
N LYS A 628 27.58 -2.68 0.50
CA LYS A 628 29.01 -2.39 0.73
C LYS A 628 29.70 -1.91 -0.55
N TRP A 629 29.52 -2.62 -1.67
CA TRP A 629 30.09 -2.23 -2.96
C TRP A 629 29.59 -0.85 -3.45
N LEU A 630 28.33 -0.50 -3.18
CA LEU A 630 27.79 0.85 -3.45
C LEU A 630 28.51 1.92 -2.61
N LYS A 631 28.63 1.73 -1.29
CA LYS A 631 29.32 2.69 -0.40
C LYS A 631 30.80 2.86 -0.77
N GLU A 632 31.50 1.76 -1.06
CA GLU A 632 32.88 1.79 -1.55
C GLU A 632 33.01 2.49 -2.92
N SER A 633 32.00 2.39 -3.79
CA SER A 633 32.01 3.03 -5.10
C SER A 633 31.78 4.54 -5.02
N VAL A 634 30.99 5.00 -4.06
CA VAL A 634 30.88 6.43 -3.70
C VAL A 634 32.20 6.95 -3.13
N GLN A 635 32.81 6.22 -2.18
CA GLN A 635 34.11 6.59 -1.59
C GLN A 635 35.22 6.68 -2.65
N ARG A 636 35.22 5.77 -3.65
CA ARG A 636 36.16 5.79 -4.78
C ARG A 636 35.90 6.90 -5.81
N ASN A 637 34.67 7.43 -5.90
CA ASN A 637 34.26 8.44 -6.89
C ASN A 637 33.54 9.62 -6.23
N ARG A 638 34.25 10.37 -5.37
CA ARG A 638 33.67 11.51 -4.61
C ARG A 638 33.00 12.58 -5.48
N SER A 639 33.34 12.69 -6.77
CA SER A 639 32.74 13.61 -7.75
C SER A 639 31.44 13.09 -8.39
N VAL A 640 30.85 12.02 -7.86
CA VAL A 640 29.67 11.33 -8.42
C VAL A 640 28.58 11.17 -7.36
N HIS A 641 27.34 11.48 -7.73
CA HIS A 641 26.15 11.13 -6.96
C HIS A 641 25.57 9.79 -7.46
N TYR A 642 25.31 8.85 -6.56
CA TYR A 642 24.74 7.54 -6.87
C TYR A 642 23.25 7.50 -6.53
N GLN A 643 22.40 7.40 -7.55
CA GLN A 643 20.94 7.33 -7.44
C GLN A 643 20.49 5.89 -7.73
N VAL A 644 20.13 5.14 -6.68
CA VAL A 644 19.89 3.69 -6.76
C VAL A 644 18.38 3.40 -6.72
N LEU A 645 17.79 2.96 -7.84
CA LEU A 645 16.42 2.45 -7.86
C LEU A 645 16.38 1.03 -7.31
N VAL A 646 15.57 0.78 -6.29
CA VAL A 646 15.36 -0.53 -5.66
C VAL A 646 13.94 -0.99 -5.91
N THR A 647 13.76 -2.04 -6.72
CA THR A 647 12.42 -2.46 -7.16
C THR A 647 12.36 -3.92 -7.65
N GLY A 648 11.18 -4.38 -8.07
CA GLY A 648 10.89 -5.76 -8.52
C GLY A 648 10.33 -6.68 -7.42
N SER A 649 10.49 -6.31 -6.15
CA SER A 649 10.03 -7.07 -4.99
C SER A 649 9.92 -6.20 -3.73
N LEU A 650 8.78 -6.31 -3.04
CA LEU A 650 8.59 -5.76 -1.69
C LEU A 650 9.65 -6.28 -0.70
N HIS A 651 10.02 -7.56 -0.77
CA HIS A 651 11.03 -8.14 0.13
C HIS A 651 12.40 -7.48 -0.04
N LEU A 652 12.81 -7.16 -1.27
CA LEU A 652 14.07 -6.47 -1.55
C LEU A 652 14.06 -5.05 -0.96
N VAL A 653 12.94 -4.33 -1.10
CA VAL A 653 12.79 -2.98 -0.53
C VAL A 653 12.85 -3.01 1.00
N GLY A 654 12.23 -4.01 1.64
CA GLY A 654 12.31 -4.21 3.09
C GLY A 654 13.70 -4.60 3.58
N ASP A 655 14.37 -5.50 2.86
CA ASP A 655 15.75 -5.90 3.16
C ASP A 655 16.73 -4.71 3.01
N VAL A 656 16.54 -3.81 2.03
CA VAL A 656 17.32 -2.57 1.90
C VAL A 656 17.03 -1.62 3.07
N LEU A 657 15.75 -1.37 3.40
CA LEU A 657 15.40 -0.49 4.52
C LEU A 657 15.99 -0.98 5.85
N ARG A 658 15.97 -2.29 6.10
CA ARG A 658 16.55 -2.93 7.28
C ARG A 658 18.09 -2.78 7.36
N LEU A 659 18.76 -2.42 6.26
CA LEU A 659 20.21 -2.22 6.18
C LEU A 659 20.64 -0.75 6.03
N VAL A 660 19.72 0.16 5.65
CA VAL A 660 19.99 1.60 5.47
C VAL A 660 19.41 2.44 6.62
N LYS A 661 18.44 1.92 7.38
CA LYS A 661 17.92 2.55 8.62
C LYS A 661 18.56 2.00 9.92
N LYS A 662 19.55 1.11 9.81
CA LYS A 662 20.42 0.69 10.92
C LYS A 662 21.69 1.51 10.89
#